data_AF-A0A4Q2KCE6-F1
#
_entry.id   AF-A0A4Q2KCE6-F1
#
_cell.length_a   1.000
_cell.length_b   1.000
_cell.length_c   1.000
_cell.angle_alpha   90.00
_cell.angle_beta   90.00
_cell.angle_gamma   90.00
#
_symmetry.space_group_name_H-M   'P 1'
#
loop_
_entity.id
_entity.type
_entity.pdbx_description
1 polymer ?
#
loop_
_entity_poly.entity_id
_entity_poly.type
_entity_poly.pdbx_seq_one_letter_code
_entity_poly.pdbx_strand_id
1 'polypeptide(L)'
;MIQKKVRLMLAALLAVVMALCLWGFTAQAFAAESVDPRAPFYNNPYTPDCSTVVKNEDGSFSVTQNYGGGNARLFYGDYTSGGAENAYFMDLTDATISLSVDELAAGVGAEIYFVSYVANGSYPMQGAGQGFSLRLTDDGSNNTGFVPVVHTYSMNSAFINKAYEGNQYLVYNNASPRTSYLGKELKIHIFTEGDVLNVHADWVRDDVNAETAYDFRAQIPLAELPAEGGTPFDYKNAQFGISNNGGNDTLKLNVKDISDAKNDAYYQTYGGKYKNSIAYTQKYAEAVANFSKNATTAQQVKDFYSAKMNFEGMNANGLRKNDAYEYQQAVALSTEGFAEASLAVKDKVFANYDAESGITDKEDAIAVFAFYAEFSDQLSEYAAAAEHIRAVLAQEDMGQKAVETKISELTAKYAGGEIKRENYYAALDEYRAVVKQYDALSAFVRALVGNYDALQEWADSSLAEMKDLYYSTAGSYFTNEWGVRGEEDEKTISKSYAAALRADDGSTKLILSDDTALRLVYGTDIAEGTWSDYAVDLSDFEMTFSVDKIAESGRFAVNFVSERSALPFGEETDPGLSIMFRMGFGGGNTIGVALTETKGGVYPNKNTAPDHPGFEGLDEWGGFGILSNPSGVLGKNITLKLQKAEEGVSLTLALEGGNTVSVGLSAQYLGYLFRTDDGNVDTSKLVLNFTTGEGMTSFNGGQDMELTVKTIKDEYFRNVNSLYAQFDSYKKLTESLSVKESLTFNEISAYNAEKQSIDALSKDLRTHEAAKYAEMSATLDASKLAAVDALAAAYMRSSLESLKNVTVENVAETETKFAALFTQWEKFSAAQKALYDTFDADADAIRADIAGCKTAKSLTEEISALIAQDPLPTNIETLRANYAALREKYDALAAEYREHIANREQFLAYGEALNAYDPAQFVSNAIEKLFTDFETITSSNKAAAKAAVQSVKDAYEVLTDAEKEAVTNFAKIARFEEMIAAFEQEQIDFAKASAFDKNAKSKTEFFATIDEENRSAAIEAVESLKADYEKLTDAQKALVKNYALVEALENSVKAFDEDAAASAAAQAVIDQINAIGEITDTKECKAKIDAARTSYDALDGAAKAKVTNLSVLEKAEKDYAAFAEAEENKGCGSAIYAGSALSLVVLVCAAVAIVRKKVR
;
A
#
# COMPACT_ATOMS: atom_id res chain seq x y z
N MET A 1 18.30 52.78 -0.49
CA MET A 1 19.28 53.01 0.60
C MET A 1 18.61 52.98 1.99
N ILE A 2 17.76 52.00 2.28
CA ILE A 2 16.87 52.01 3.47
C ILE A 2 17.27 50.95 4.53
N GLN A 3 17.96 49.87 4.14
CA GLN A 3 18.37 48.79 5.03
C GLN A 3 19.42 49.16 6.10
N LYS A 4 20.05 50.35 6.05
CA LYS A 4 21.03 50.80 7.07
C LYS A 4 20.42 51.61 8.24
N LYS A 5 19.09 51.81 8.29
CA LYS A 5 18.42 52.47 9.45
C LYS A 5 17.56 51.54 10.32
N VAL A 6 17.13 50.38 9.81
CA VAL A 6 16.27 49.44 10.55
C VAL A 6 17.00 48.83 11.77
N ARG A 7 18.29 48.47 11.62
CA ARG A 7 19.11 47.90 12.70
C ARG A 7 19.38 48.85 13.89
N LEU A 8 19.01 50.13 13.81
CA LEU A 8 19.14 51.07 14.94
C LEU A 8 17.83 51.27 15.73
N MET A 9 16.69 50.79 15.20
CA MET A 9 15.39 50.84 15.91
C MET A 9 15.18 49.62 16.82
N LEU A 10 15.66 48.43 16.44
CA LEU A 10 15.56 47.23 17.28
C LEU A 10 16.25 47.40 18.64
N ALA A 11 17.40 48.09 18.69
CA ALA A 11 18.13 48.36 19.93
C ALA A 11 17.38 49.28 20.93
N ALA A 12 16.38 50.05 20.46
CA ALA A 12 15.58 50.93 21.31
C ALA A 12 14.32 50.22 21.86
N LEU A 13 13.84 49.16 21.20
CA LEU A 13 12.65 48.42 21.64
C LEU A 13 12.94 47.52 22.86
N LEU A 14 14.13 46.92 22.90
CA LEU A 14 14.56 45.99 23.94
C LEU A 14 14.64 46.62 25.35
N ALA A 15 14.81 47.95 25.42
CA ALA A 15 14.88 48.70 26.68
C ALA A 15 13.51 49.00 27.31
N VAL A 16 12.40 48.75 26.60
CA VAL A 16 11.03 49.06 27.08
C VAL A 16 10.30 47.81 27.57
N VAL A 17 10.65 46.63 27.06
CA VAL A 17 10.00 45.35 27.44
C VAL A 17 10.30 44.96 28.90
N MET A 18 11.51 45.22 29.38
CA MET A 18 11.90 44.92 30.78
C MET A 18 11.20 45.79 31.85
N ALA A 19 10.36 46.76 31.46
CA ALA A 19 9.68 47.67 32.39
C ALA A 19 8.20 47.30 32.67
N LEU A 20 7.64 46.26 32.05
CA LEU A 20 6.20 45.96 32.09
C LEU A 20 5.81 44.56 32.60
N CYS A 21 6.78 43.68 32.88
CA CYS A 21 6.50 42.33 33.41
C CYS A 21 6.30 42.28 34.94
N LEU A 22 6.21 43.42 35.63
CA LEU A 22 6.09 43.52 37.09
C LEU A 22 4.66 43.74 37.62
N TRP A 23 3.64 43.71 36.75
CA TRP A 23 2.22 43.91 37.11
C TRP A 23 1.37 42.64 36.93
N GLY A 24 1.97 41.48 37.19
CA GLY A 24 1.19 40.27 37.46
C GLY A 24 0.57 40.37 38.85
N PHE A 25 -0.76 40.52 38.92
CA PHE A 25 -1.53 40.44 40.16
C PHE A 25 -1.54 38.99 40.68
N THR A 26 -0.40 38.55 41.21
CA THR A 26 -0.41 37.51 42.25
C THR A 26 -1.10 38.11 43.46
N ALA A 27 -2.08 37.39 44.01
CA ALA A 27 -2.59 37.70 45.34
C ALA A 27 -1.53 37.25 46.37
N GLN A 28 -0.44 38.00 46.46
CA GLN A 28 0.54 37.82 47.53
C GLN A 28 -0.22 37.92 48.86
N ALA A 29 -0.20 36.84 49.63
CA ALA A 29 -0.58 36.93 51.03
C ALA A 29 0.41 37.89 51.68
N PHE A 30 -0.05 39.09 52.03
CA PHE A 30 0.74 40.01 52.83
C PHE A 30 1.10 39.29 54.12
N ALA A 31 2.39 39.02 54.34
CA ALA A 31 2.88 38.72 55.67
C ALA A 31 2.48 39.91 56.55
N ALA A 32 1.61 39.69 57.53
CA ALA A 32 0.99 40.77 58.29
C ALA A 32 2.08 41.65 58.91
N GLU A 33 2.11 42.94 58.56
CA GLU A 33 3.20 43.88 58.89
C GLU A 33 3.45 44.04 60.40
N SER A 34 2.53 43.53 61.23
CA SER A 34 2.57 43.52 62.69
C SER A 34 3.26 42.31 63.33
N VAL A 35 3.60 41.27 62.56
CA VAL A 35 4.21 40.02 63.07
C VAL A 35 5.68 39.95 62.64
N ASP A 36 6.59 39.92 63.62
CA ASP A 36 8.03 39.72 63.41
C ASP A 36 8.29 38.47 62.55
N PRO A 37 9.06 38.55 61.45
CA PRO A 37 9.35 37.38 60.61
C PRO A 37 10.09 36.26 61.36
N ARG A 38 10.76 36.59 62.47
CA ARG A 38 11.41 35.64 63.38
C ARG A 38 10.42 34.97 64.36
N ALA A 39 9.15 35.33 64.35
CA ALA A 39 8.13 34.71 65.19
C ALA A 39 7.51 33.48 64.47
N PRO A 40 7.42 32.31 65.14
CA PRO A 40 6.77 31.09 64.62
C PRO A 40 5.23 31.19 64.70
N PHE A 41 4.69 32.37 64.38
CA PHE A 41 3.27 32.70 64.46
C PHE A 41 2.76 33.33 63.16
N TYR A 42 1.45 33.24 62.94
CA TYR A 42 0.73 33.92 61.87
C TYR A 42 -0.64 34.42 62.36
N ASN A 43 -1.10 35.57 61.84
CA ASN A 43 -2.48 36.02 62.06
C ASN A 43 -3.44 35.14 61.23
N ASN A 44 -4.61 34.86 61.79
CA ASN A 44 -5.70 34.18 61.09
C ASN A 44 -6.02 34.94 59.77
N PRO A 45 -5.97 34.28 58.59
CA PRO A 45 -6.07 34.96 57.30
C PRO A 45 -7.43 35.65 57.05
N TYR A 46 -8.44 35.37 57.86
CA TYR A 46 -9.75 36.05 57.81
C TYR A 46 -9.88 37.22 58.79
N THR A 47 -8.88 37.47 59.63
CA THR A 47 -8.81 38.62 60.57
C THR A 47 -7.36 39.17 60.63
N PRO A 48 -6.82 39.73 59.54
CA PRO A 48 -5.39 40.02 59.41
C PRO A 48 -4.86 41.09 60.39
N ASP A 49 -5.66 42.10 60.72
CA ASP A 49 -5.18 43.36 61.33
C ASP A 49 -5.36 43.43 62.86
N CYS A 50 -5.14 42.33 63.59
CA CYS A 50 -5.56 42.21 65.00
C CYS A 50 -4.49 41.88 66.05
N SER A 51 -3.34 41.30 65.66
CA SER A 51 -2.25 40.96 66.59
C SER A 51 -0.90 41.52 66.12
N THR A 52 -0.08 41.98 67.07
CA THR A 52 1.37 42.18 66.91
C THR A 52 2.15 41.09 67.66
N VAL A 53 3.26 40.62 67.11
CA VAL A 53 4.18 39.68 67.78
C VAL A 53 5.62 40.13 67.58
N VAL A 54 6.42 40.13 68.65
CA VAL A 54 7.84 40.52 68.64
C VAL A 54 8.69 39.43 69.31
N LYS A 55 9.80 39.02 68.68
CA LYS A 55 10.80 38.13 69.29
C LYS A 55 11.75 38.93 70.18
N ASN A 56 11.75 38.60 71.47
CA ASN A 56 12.57 39.21 72.52
C ASN A 56 14.01 38.66 72.49
N GLU A 57 14.95 39.35 73.17
CA GLU A 57 16.37 38.94 73.23
C GLU A 57 16.59 37.60 73.97
N ASP A 58 15.70 37.24 74.90
CA ASP A 58 15.72 35.96 75.62
C ASP A 58 15.09 34.79 74.84
N GLY A 59 14.65 35.04 73.60
CA GLY A 59 13.99 34.07 72.72
C GLY A 59 12.47 33.96 72.92
N SER A 60 11.88 34.63 73.92
CA SER A 60 10.43 34.65 74.14
C SER A 60 9.68 35.54 73.13
N PHE A 61 8.37 35.36 72.99
CA PHE A 61 7.54 36.05 72.01
C PHE A 61 6.47 36.93 72.69
N SER A 62 6.70 38.23 72.67
CA SER A 62 5.74 39.24 73.14
C SER A 62 4.56 39.34 72.16
N VAL A 63 3.39 38.84 72.56
CA VAL A 63 2.13 38.95 71.83
C VAL A 63 1.30 40.12 72.37
N THR A 64 0.68 40.89 71.49
CA THR A 64 -0.34 41.89 71.85
C THR A 64 -1.50 41.85 70.86
N GLN A 65 -2.73 41.85 71.36
CA GLN A 65 -3.97 41.88 70.57
C GLN A 65 -4.84 43.05 71.06
N ASN A 66 -5.41 43.83 70.12
CA ASN A 66 -6.13 45.08 70.42
C ASN A 66 -7.64 45.03 70.09
N TYR A 67 -8.12 43.90 69.56
CA TYR A 67 -9.53 43.70 69.18
C TYR A 67 -9.91 42.25 69.48
N GLY A 68 -11.12 42.04 70.00
CA GLY A 68 -11.55 40.75 70.54
C GLY A 68 -12.86 40.18 69.99
N GLY A 69 -13.09 38.92 70.36
CA GLY A 69 -14.19 38.07 69.92
C GLY A 69 -13.71 36.63 69.81
N GLY A 70 -14.43 35.70 70.47
CA GLY A 70 -13.98 34.35 70.86
C GLY A 70 -13.75 33.30 69.77
N ASN A 71 -13.01 33.65 68.72
CA ASN A 71 -12.36 32.74 67.77
C ASN A 71 -10.85 32.96 67.83
N ALA A 72 -10.03 31.94 67.57
CA ALA A 72 -8.58 32.06 67.50
C ALA A 72 -8.11 33.10 66.46
N ARG A 73 -7.26 34.05 66.89
CA ARG A 73 -6.80 35.22 66.10
C ARG A 73 -5.35 35.13 65.67
N LEU A 74 -4.49 34.62 66.55
CA LEU A 74 -3.10 34.30 66.28
C LEU A 74 -2.92 32.78 66.39
N PHE A 75 -2.18 32.19 65.46
CA PHE A 75 -1.86 30.75 65.46
C PHE A 75 -0.34 30.55 65.46
N TYR A 76 0.12 29.49 66.11
CA TYR A 76 1.48 29.00 66.00
C TYR A 76 1.61 28.15 64.74
N GLY A 77 2.56 28.48 63.88
CA GLY A 77 2.67 27.95 62.53
C GLY A 77 3.48 28.83 61.59
N ASP A 78 3.79 28.29 60.42
CA ASP A 78 3.98 29.12 59.24
C ASP A 78 2.74 29.05 58.34
N TYR A 79 2.49 30.13 57.61
CA TYR A 79 1.41 30.21 56.62
C TYR A 79 1.88 30.97 55.38
N THR A 80 2.76 30.33 54.62
CA THR A 80 3.08 30.68 53.24
C THR A 80 2.03 30.10 52.29
N SER A 81 1.78 30.75 51.15
CA SER A 81 0.77 30.32 50.17
C SER A 81 1.15 29.02 49.44
N GLY A 82 0.88 27.87 50.07
CA GLY A 82 1.26 26.55 49.57
C GLY A 82 0.39 25.36 50.02
N GLY A 83 -0.68 25.58 50.79
CA GLY A 83 -1.57 24.51 51.26
C GLY A 83 -1.31 24.09 52.71
N ALA A 84 -1.72 22.86 53.07
CA ALA A 84 -1.81 22.43 54.46
C ALA A 84 -0.48 21.96 55.10
N GLU A 85 0.55 21.73 54.31
CA GLU A 85 1.75 20.99 54.70
C GLU A 85 2.72 21.78 55.61
N ASN A 86 2.60 23.12 55.66
CA ASN A 86 3.54 24.01 56.35
C ASN A 86 3.09 24.49 57.75
N ALA A 87 1.89 24.13 58.21
CA ALA A 87 1.39 24.56 59.52
C ALA A 87 2.05 23.76 60.67
N TYR A 88 2.38 24.42 61.79
CA TYR A 88 2.94 23.74 62.96
C TYR A 88 1.83 23.04 63.76
N PHE A 89 1.62 21.76 63.46
CA PHE A 89 0.75 20.88 64.22
C PHE A 89 1.51 20.24 65.39
N MET A 90 1.13 20.60 66.63
CA MET A 90 1.65 20.01 67.86
C MET A 90 1.14 18.57 68.06
N ASP A 91 1.93 17.73 68.71
CA ASP A 91 1.48 16.43 69.23
C ASP A 91 1.21 16.53 70.75
N LEU A 92 -0.06 16.48 71.14
CA LEU A 92 -0.50 16.63 72.54
C LEU A 92 -0.41 15.33 73.36
N THR A 93 0.30 14.31 72.89
CA THR A 93 0.59 13.10 73.70
C THR A 93 1.46 13.41 74.91
N ASP A 94 2.42 14.34 74.77
CA ASP A 94 3.17 14.98 75.85
C ASP A 94 3.68 16.34 75.35
N ALA A 95 3.01 17.43 75.77
CA ALA A 95 3.26 18.79 75.30
C ALA A 95 3.23 19.81 76.44
N THR A 96 4.19 20.74 76.45
CA THR A 96 4.31 21.80 77.46
C THR A 96 4.38 23.18 76.80
N ILE A 97 3.59 24.12 77.31
CA ILE A 97 3.56 25.53 76.89
C ILE A 97 3.79 26.41 78.12
N SER A 98 4.79 27.29 78.09
CA SER A 98 5.08 28.26 79.16
C SER A 98 4.82 29.69 78.68
N LEU A 99 3.98 30.46 79.38
CA LEU A 99 3.61 31.83 79.00
C LEU A 99 3.31 32.71 80.22
N SER A 100 3.23 34.03 80.06
CA SER A 100 2.66 34.94 81.07
C SER A 100 1.60 35.86 80.45
N VAL A 101 0.50 36.12 81.16
CA VAL A 101 -0.50 37.12 80.76
C VAL A 101 -0.12 38.44 81.41
N ASP A 102 0.44 39.36 80.65
CA ASP A 102 1.10 40.55 81.19
C ASP A 102 0.14 41.74 81.34
N GLU A 103 -0.88 41.82 80.47
CA GLU A 103 -1.93 42.84 80.54
C GLU A 103 -3.25 42.27 80.00
N LEU A 104 -4.36 42.53 80.70
CA LEU A 104 -5.70 42.17 80.25
C LEU A 104 -6.73 43.18 80.78
N ALA A 105 -7.63 43.63 79.92
CA ALA A 105 -8.72 44.52 80.32
C ALA A 105 -9.76 43.81 81.21
N ALA A 106 -10.34 44.55 82.15
CA ALA A 106 -11.33 44.02 83.10
C ALA A 106 -12.58 43.48 82.39
N GLY A 107 -13.03 42.27 82.78
CA GLY A 107 -14.16 41.58 82.14
C GLY A 107 -13.84 40.91 80.79
N VAL A 108 -12.62 41.06 80.25
CA VAL A 108 -12.13 40.26 79.12
C VAL A 108 -11.51 38.97 79.65
N GLY A 109 -11.56 37.90 78.86
CA GLY A 109 -10.80 36.68 79.09
C GLY A 109 -9.85 36.38 77.94
N ALA A 110 -8.69 35.80 78.24
CA ALA A 110 -7.80 35.22 77.23
C ALA A 110 -8.25 33.79 76.93
N GLU A 111 -8.18 33.36 75.68
CA GLU A 111 -8.53 32.00 75.25
C GLU A 111 -7.40 31.38 74.45
N ILE A 112 -7.04 30.17 74.86
CA ILE A 112 -6.01 29.32 74.27
C ILE A 112 -6.72 28.13 73.63
N TYR A 113 -6.48 27.85 72.35
CA TYR A 113 -7.22 26.87 71.57
C TYR A 113 -6.31 25.73 71.09
N PHE A 114 -6.85 24.51 71.10
CA PHE A 114 -6.23 23.29 70.58
C PHE A 114 -7.22 22.64 69.61
N VAL A 115 -6.94 22.70 68.30
CA VAL A 115 -7.94 22.45 67.24
C VAL A 115 -7.39 21.57 66.12
N SER A 116 -8.19 20.62 65.61
CA SER A 116 -7.91 19.87 64.38
C SER A 116 -9.03 20.07 63.36
N TYR A 117 -8.68 20.21 62.08
CA TYR A 117 -9.64 20.44 60.98
C TYR A 117 -9.67 19.27 60.00
N VAL A 118 -10.86 18.99 59.46
CA VAL A 118 -11.01 18.10 58.29
C VAL A 118 -10.56 18.85 57.05
N ALA A 119 -9.47 18.39 56.42
CA ALA A 119 -8.87 19.04 55.26
C ALA A 119 -9.83 19.11 54.07
N ASN A 120 -10.13 20.33 53.59
CA ASN A 120 -11.01 20.56 52.45
C ASN A 120 -10.45 21.63 51.50
N GLY A 121 -9.51 21.22 50.65
CA GLY A 121 -8.92 22.08 49.62
C GLY A 121 -7.83 23.03 50.12
N SER A 122 -7.72 24.20 49.48
CA SER A 122 -6.50 25.03 49.45
C SER A 122 -6.12 25.76 50.75
N TYR A 123 -6.84 25.56 51.86
CA TYR A 123 -6.59 26.22 53.15
C TYR A 123 -6.73 25.19 54.30
N PRO A 124 -5.70 24.99 55.16
CA PRO A 124 -5.71 24.00 56.26
C PRO A 124 -6.75 24.22 57.37
N MET A 125 -7.55 25.29 57.26
CA MET A 125 -8.51 25.72 58.26
C MET A 125 -9.94 25.79 57.68
N GLN A 126 -10.12 25.57 56.38
CA GLN A 126 -11.45 25.44 55.78
C GLN A 126 -11.95 24.01 55.96
N GLY A 127 -12.96 23.81 56.82
CA GLY A 127 -13.55 22.50 57.07
C GLY A 127 -14.49 22.48 58.27
N ALA A 128 -14.90 21.27 58.68
CA ALA A 128 -15.36 21.06 60.04
C ALA A 128 -14.12 21.03 60.97
N GLY A 129 -14.19 21.74 62.09
CA GLY A 129 -13.10 21.86 63.06
C GLY A 129 -13.54 21.42 64.44
N GLN A 130 -12.68 20.70 65.17
CA GLN A 130 -12.99 20.11 66.48
C GLN A 130 -11.85 20.36 67.45
N GLY A 131 -12.15 20.35 68.74
CA GLY A 131 -11.13 20.36 69.79
C GLY A 131 -11.60 20.96 71.10
N PHE A 132 -10.69 21.62 71.80
CA PHE A 132 -10.96 22.26 73.08
C PHE A 132 -10.21 23.58 73.24
N SER A 133 -10.71 24.44 74.12
CA SER A 133 -10.02 25.66 74.55
C SER A 133 -9.88 25.72 76.07
N LEU A 134 -8.77 26.29 76.51
CA LEU A 134 -8.52 26.71 77.88
C LEU A 134 -8.81 28.22 77.98
N ARG A 135 -9.90 28.56 78.66
CA ARG A 135 -10.35 29.94 78.85
C ARG A 135 -9.87 30.48 80.20
N LEU A 136 -9.20 31.62 80.19
CA LEU A 136 -8.71 32.35 81.36
C LEU A 136 -9.56 33.60 81.57
N THR A 137 -10.50 33.57 82.52
CA THR A 137 -11.42 34.68 82.81
C THR A 137 -11.24 35.28 84.20
N ASP A 138 -11.50 36.58 84.31
CA ASP A 138 -11.91 37.26 85.56
C ASP A 138 -13.20 36.62 86.08
N ASP A 139 -13.25 36.29 87.37
CA ASP A 139 -14.39 35.65 88.02
C ASP A 139 -15.54 36.61 88.41
N GLY A 140 -15.39 37.90 88.10
CA GLY A 140 -16.41 38.94 88.29
C GLY A 140 -16.40 39.59 89.68
N SER A 141 -15.38 39.35 90.51
CA SER A 141 -15.30 39.86 91.90
C SER A 141 -14.25 40.97 92.14
N ASN A 142 -13.97 41.78 91.11
CA ASN A 142 -12.92 42.83 91.11
C ASN A 142 -11.50 42.30 91.42
N ASN A 143 -11.25 41.00 91.18
CA ASN A 143 -9.95 40.36 91.37
C ASN A 143 -9.57 39.59 90.11
N THR A 144 -8.36 39.85 89.60
CA THR A 144 -7.78 39.16 88.43
C THR A 144 -7.25 37.77 88.77
N GLY A 145 -8.13 36.96 89.37
CA GLY A 145 -7.94 35.53 89.61
C GLY A 145 -8.38 34.72 88.40
N PHE A 146 -7.43 34.28 87.57
CA PHE A 146 -7.74 33.44 86.42
C PHE A 146 -8.12 32.02 86.85
N VAL A 147 -9.38 31.65 86.64
CA VAL A 147 -9.82 30.26 86.68
C VAL A 147 -9.74 29.71 85.25
N PRO A 148 -8.88 28.70 84.97
CA PRO A 148 -8.90 28.02 83.68
C PRO A 148 -10.19 27.20 83.55
N VAL A 149 -10.87 27.30 82.40
CA VAL A 149 -12.04 26.49 82.07
C VAL A 149 -11.80 25.79 80.75
N VAL A 150 -11.96 24.46 80.74
CA VAL A 150 -11.88 23.64 79.53
C VAL A 150 -13.26 23.54 78.88
N HIS A 151 -13.37 24.00 77.64
CA HIS A 151 -14.56 23.89 76.79
C HIS A 151 -14.25 23.03 75.57
N THR A 152 -15.01 21.94 75.32
CA THR A 152 -14.95 21.22 74.03
C THR A 152 -15.97 21.79 73.06
N TYR A 153 -15.65 21.81 71.76
CA TYR A 153 -16.51 22.41 70.74
C TYR A 153 -16.32 21.80 69.34
N SER A 154 -17.30 22.04 68.48
CA SER A 154 -17.22 21.79 67.03
C SER A 154 -17.54 23.08 66.26
N MET A 155 -16.96 23.19 65.06
CA MET A 155 -17.05 24.32 64.14
C MET A 155 -17.63 23.84 62.82
N ASN A 156 -18.68 24.50 62.32
CA ASN A 156 -19.40 24.08 61.12
C ASN A 156 -19.43 25.20 60.07
N SER A 157 -18.78 24.94 58.93
CA SER A 157 -18.76 25.69 57.65
C SER A 157 -18.41 27.20 57.67
N ALA A 158 -18.33 27.82 58.84
CA ALA A 158 -17.71 29.12 59.08
C ALA A 158 -16.89 29.06 60.38
N PHE A 159 -15.92 29.97 60.53
CA PHE A 159 -15.03 30.09 61.68
C PHE A 159 -15.74 30.62 62.94
N ILE A 160 -16.79 29.94 63.40
CA ILE A 160 -17.64 30.37 64.51
C ILE A 160 -17.63 29.28 65.57
N ASN A 161 -16.92 29.54 66.67
CA ASN A 161 -16.92 28.66 67.84
C ASN A 161 -18.33 28.56 68.45
N LYS A 162 -18.89 27.35 68.48
CA LYS A 162 -20.07 27.02 69.28
C LYS A 162 -19.65 26.12 70.44
N ALA A 163 -19.43 26.73 71.60
CA ALA A 163 -19.41 25.99 72.85
C ALA A 163 -20.80 25.40 73.09
N TYR A 164 -20.88 24.08 73.29
CA TYR A 164 -22.13 23.41 73.64
C TYR A 164 -22.33 23.46 75.16
N GLU A 165 -23.50 23.92 75.60
CA GLU A 165 -23.86 23.97 77.03
C GLU A 165 -24.06 22.55 77.58
N GLY A 166 -22.96 21.94 78.02
CA GLY A 166 -22.94 20.59 78.62
C GLY A 166 -21.52 20.07 78.88
N ASN A 167 -20.58 20.31 77.96
CA ASN A 167 -19.25 19.68 77.98
C ASN A 167 -18.21 20.59 78.66
N GLN A 168 -18.28 20.69 79.99
CA GLN A 168 -17.30 21.42 80.82
C GLN A 168 -16.59 20.46 81.78
N TYR A 169 -15.26 20.35 81.67
CA TYR A 169 -14.44 19.43 82.46
C TYR A 169 -13.71 20.23 83.55
N LEU A 170 -14.26 20.24 84.78
CA LEU A 170 -13.87 21.20 85.83
C LEU A 170 -13.72 20.60 87.25
N VAL A 171 -12.48 20.63 87.75
CA VAL A 171 -12.01 20.31 89.12
C VAL A 171 -10.69 21.09 89.34
N TYR A 172 -10.33 21.70 90.48
CA TYR A 172 -11.09 22.44 91.51
C TYR A 172 -10.17 23.67 91.87
N ASN A 173 -10.08 24.35 93.01
CA ASN A 173 -10.72 24.32 94.33
C ASN A 173 -10.86 25.77 94.82
N ASN A 174 -12.08 26.24 95.12
CA ASN A 174 -12.38 27.68 95.18
C ASN A 174 -12.26 28.29 96.61
N ALA A 175 -11.16 28.01 97.32
CA ALA A 175 -11.06 28.19 98.78
C ALA A 175 -9.89 29.06 99.29
N SER A 176 -9.25 29.88 98.45
CA SER A 176 -8.11 30.73 98.84
C SER A 176 -8.18 32.18 98.34
N PRO A 177 -7.45 33.14 98.97
CA PRO A 177 -7.56 34.56 98.65
C PRO A 177 -6.97 34.90 97.26
N ARG A 178 -7.66 35.77 96.52
CA ARG A 178 -7.35 36.07 95.12
C ARG A 178 -6.47 37.32 95.01
N THR A 179 -5.19 37.14 94.70
CA THR A 179 -4.31 38.20 94.19
C THR A 179 -4.24 38.13 92.66
N SER A 180 -3.78 39.20 92.00
CA SER A 180 -3.60 39.21 90.55
C SER A 180 -2.51 38.21 90.12
N TYR A 181 -2.79 37.44 89.06
CA TYR A 181 -1.80 36.59 88.39
C TYR A 181 -1.22 37.24 87.11
N LEU A 182 -1.51 38.53 86.85
CA LEU A 182 -0.89 39.24 85.74
C LEU A 182 0.64 39.34 85.91
N GLY A 183 1.39 39.14 84.83
CA GLY A 183 2.85 39.08 84.82
C GLY A 183 3.45 37.86 85.55
N LYS A 184 2.63 36.87 85.94
CA LYS A 184 3.12 35.56 86.42
C LYS A 184 3.19 34.57 85.26
N GLU A 185 4.13 33.62 85.37
CA GLU A 185 4.28 32.55 84.39
C GLU A 185 3.29 31.41 84.72
N LEU A 186 2.61 30.94 83.68
CA LEU A 186 1.69 29.81 83.65
C LEU A 186 2.30 28.74 82.75
N LYS A 187 2.45 27.53 83.27
CA LYS A 187 2.86 26.34 82.50
C LYS A 187 1.65 25.45 82.27
N ILE A 188 1.32 25.20 81.01
CA ILE A 188 0.25 24.30 80.60
C ILE A 188 0.94 23.02 80.09
N HIS A 189 0.72 21.91 80.80
CA HIS A 189 1.21 20.58 80.44
C HIS A 189 0.03 19.69 80.03
N ILE A 190 0.10 19.09 78.86
CA ILE A 190 -0.97 18.31 78.24
C ILE A 190 -0.39 16.95 77.87
N PHE A 191 -1.00 15.87 78.34
CA PHE A 191 -0.51 14.51 78.08
C PHE A 191 -1.62 13.46 78.06
N THR A 192 -1.42 12.41 77.27
CA THR A 192 -2.37 11.29 77.18
C THR A 192 -2.07 10.19 78.21
N GLU A 193 -3.09 9.73 78.94
CA GLU A 193 -3.00 8.55 79.82
C GLU A 193 -4.18 7.62 79.56
N GLY A 194 -3.97 6.57 78.75
CA GLY A 194 -5.06 5.73 78.25
C GLY A 194 -6.02 6.51 77.36
N ASP A 195 -7.32 6.39 77.60
CA ASP A 195 -8.38 7.02 76.80
C ASP A 195 -8.73 8.46 77.24
N VAL A 196 -7.89 9.13 78.04
CA VAL A 196 -8.07 10.53 78.44
C VAL A 196 -6.88 11.42 78.06
N LEU A 197 -7.18 12.67 77.74
CA LEU A 197 -6.22 13.76 77.66
C LEU A 197 -6.24 14.53 78.99
N ASN A 198 -5.12 14.49 79.71
CA ASN A 198 -4.92 15.30 80.91
C ASN A 198 -4.48 16.71 80.49
N VAL A 199 -5.06 17.73 81.13
CA VAL A 199 -4.67 19.14 80.97
C VAL A 199 -4.34 19.69 82.36
N HIS A 200 -3.05 19.87 82.61
CA HIS A 200 -2.49 20.46 83.82
C HIS A 200 -2.13 21.92 83.52
N ALA A 201 -2.49 22.86 84.39
CA ALA A 201 -2.03 24.24 84.26
C ALA A 201 -1.59 24.81 85.62
N ASP A 202 -0.30 25.17 85.71
CA ASP A 202 0.40 25.50 86.95
C ASP A 202 1.02 26.90 86.88
N TRP A 203 0.65 27.77 87.83
CA TRP A 203 1.33 29.06 87.99
C TRP A 203 2.67 28.87 88.70
N VAL A 204 3.73 29.43 88.11
CA VAL A 204 5.09 29.39 88.68
C VAL A 204 5.12 30.14 90.01
N ARG A 205 5.72 29.49 91.03
CA ARG A 205 5.74 29.99 92.40
C ARG A 205 6.53 31.29 92.51
N ASP A 206 6.00 32.19 93.32
CA ASP A 206 6.68 33.40 93.78
C ASP A 206 7.06 33.20 95.26
N ASP A 207 8.18 33.79 95.71
CA ASP A 207 8.80 33.53 97.02
C ASP A 207 7.86 33.82 98.21
N VAL A 208 6.81 34.61 97.97
CA VAL A 208 5.82 35.05 98.97
C VAL A 208 4.78 33.95 99.30
N ASN A 209 4.52 33.00 98.40
CA ASN A 209 3.41 32.02 98.52
C ASN A 209 3.84 30.56 98.22
N ALA A 210 4.95 30.11 98.81
CA ALA A 210 5.57 28.82 98.46
C ALA A 210 4.74 27.55 98.77
N GLU A 211 3.76 27.61 99.69
CA GLU A 211 3.03 26.43 100.20
C GLU A 211 1.63 26.18 99.58
N THR A 212 1.03 27.15 98.89
CA THR A 212 -0.26 26.98 98.20
C THR A 212 -0.07 27.02 96.69
N ALA A 213 0.25 25.87 96.10
CA ALA A 213 0.30 25.72 94.66
C ALA A 213 -1.12 25.71 94.06
N TYR A 214 -1.32 26.45 92.97
CA TYR A 214 -2.60 26.58 92.28
C TYR A 214 -2.63 25.70 91.04
N ASP A 215 -2.70 24.39 91.30
CA ASP A 215 -2.69 23.31 90.32
C ASP A 215 -4.08 23.14 89.67
N PHE A 216 -4.28 23.64 88.45
CA PHE A 216 -5.47 23.31 87.66
C PHE A 216 -5.30 21.93 87.01
N ARG A 217 -6.32 21.07 87.09
CA ARG A 217 -6.27 19.69 86.60
C ARG A 217 -7.60 19.32 85.94
N ALA A 218 -7.61 19.12 84.64
CA ALA A 218 -8.76 18.59 83.90
C ALA A 218 -8.41 17.26 83.21
N GLN A 219 -9.38 16.36 83.13
CA GLN A 219 -9.29 15.14 82.33
C GLN A 219 -10.42 15.17 81.29
N ILE A 220 -10.05 15.12 80.01
CA ILE A 220 -10.97 15.11 78.89
C ILE A 220 -11.00 13.69 78.32
N PRO A 221 -12.09 12.92 78.45
CA PRO A 221 -12.19 11.62 77.80
C PRO A 221 -12.18 11.80 76.28
N LEU A 222 -11.33 11.06 75.56
CA LEU A 222 -11.19 11.19 74.11
C LEU A 222 -12.50 10.86 73.37
N ALA A 223 -13.34 10.00 73.96
CA ALA A 223 -14.67 9.66 73.44
C ALA A 223 -15.74 10.76 73.62
N GLU A 224 -15.48 11.78 74.45
CA GLU A 224 -16.40 12.91 74.70
C GLU A 224 -16.00 14.18 73.90
N LEU A 225 -14.91 14.10 73.13
CA LEU A 225 -14.55 15.13 72.14
C LEU A 225 -15.52 15.04 70.94
N PRO A 226 -16.12 16.16 70.50
CA PRO A 226 -17.29 16.12 69.61
C PRO A 226 -16.91 15.77 68.16
N ALA A 227 -17.19 14.53 67.75
CA ALA A 227 -16.94 14.02 66.40
C ALA A 227 -18.06 14.38 65.39
N GLU A 228 -18.03 15.59 64.83
CA GLU A 228 -18.90 15.99 63.71
C GLU A 228 -18.41 15.39 62.38
N GLY A 229 -19.32 14.81 61.59
CA GLY A 229 -18.98 14.20 60.28
C GLY A 229 -18.31 12.82 60.34
N GLY A 230 -18.08 12.25 61.53
CA GLY A 230 -17.45 10.92 61.70
C GLY A 230 -15.92 10.94 61.78
N THR A 231 -15.29 12.10 61.68
CA THR A 231 -13.87 12.33 62.01
C THR A 231 -13.75 12.74 63.49
N PRO A 232 -12.81 12.18 64.27
CA PRO A 232 -12.54 12.61 65.66
C PRO A 232 -11.47 13.72 65.71
N PHE A 233 -11.29 14.34 66.88
CA PHE A 233 -10.20 15.27 67.16
C PHE A 233 -8.83 14.58 67.06
N ASP A 234 -7.97 15.07 66.18
CA ASP A 234 -6.60 14.59 66.04
C ASP A 234 -5.68 15.37 67.00
N TYR A 235 -5.59 14.87 68.23
CA TYR A 235 -4.70 15.41 69.27
C TYR A 235 -3.20 15.28 68.92
N LYS A 236 -2.83 14.49 67.90
CA LYS A 236 -1.45 14.41 67.40
C LYS A 236 -1.18 15.41 66.29
N ASN A 237 -2.22 15.97 65.67
CA ASN A 237 -2.14 17.02 64.66
C ASN A 237 -2.95 18.26 65.09
N ALA A 238 -2.72 18.74 66.31
CA ALA A 238 -3.45 19.87 66.87
C ALA A 238 -2.77 21.22 66.56
N GLN A 239 -3.55 22.21 66.13
CA GLN A 239 -3.13 23.61 65.99
C GLN A 239 -3.30 24.34 67.33
N PHE A 240 -2.27 25.08 67.75
CA PHE A 240 -2.28 25.96 68.92
C PHE A 240 -2.59 27.40 68.52
N GLY A 241 -3.58 28.01 69.15
CA GLY A 241 -4.03 29.38 68.85
C GLY A 241 -4.36 30.22 70.08
N ILE A 242 -4.33 31.55 69.93
CA ILE A 242 -4.51 32.55 70.99
C ILE A 242 -5.53 33.61 70.54
N SER A 243 -6.43 34.01 71.44
CA SER A 243 -7.38 35.12 71.27
C SER A 243 -7.78 35.76 72.60
N ASN A 244 -8.60 36.81 72.53
CA ASN A 244 -9.35 37.33 73.68
C ASN A 244 -10.86 37.42 73.36
N ASN A 245 -11.70 37.25 74.39
CA ASN A 245 -13.15 37.12 74.26
C ASN A 245 -13.90 38.39 74.71
N GLY A 246 -13.50 39.56 74.20
CA GLY A 246 -14.18 40.83 74.49
C GLY A 246 -13.68 42.05 73.70
N GLY A 247 -14.63 42.81 73.16
CA GLY A 247 -14.53 44.24 72.84
C GLY A 247 -13.41 44.74 71.91
N ASN A 248 -13.07 46.02 72.05
CA ASN A 248 -11.94 46.69 71.40
C ASN A 248 -10.77 46.78 72.39
N ASP A 249 -10.60 45.71 73.16
CA ASP A 249 -9.87 45.74 74.43
C ASP A 249 -8.59 44.90 74.35
N THR A 250 -7.56 45.33 75.06
CA THR A 250 -6.20 44.81 74.89
C THR A 250 -5.94 43.54 75.72
N LEU A 251 -5.27 42.58 75.09
CA LEU A 251 -4.54 41.45 75.70
C LEU A 251 -3.05 41.62 75.38
N LYS A 252 -2.18 41.44 76.38
CA LYS A 252 -0.72 41.25 76.21
C LYS A 252 -0.29 39.97 76.92
N LEU A 253 0.55 39.18 76.25
CA LEU A 253 0.92 37.85 76.70
C LEU A 253 2.31 37.51 76.14
N ASN A 254 3.27 37.15 76.99
CA ASN A 254 4.59 36.69 76.56
C ASN A 254 4.63 35.15 76.51
N VAL A 255 4.84 34.57 75.33
CA VAL A 255 5.02 33.11 75.17
C VAL A 255 6.50 32.79 75.29
N LYS A 256 6.89 32.07 76.35
CA LYS A 256 8.30 31.77 76.65
C LYS A 256 8.82 30.52 75.95
N ASP A 257 8.01 29.46 75.96
CA ASP A 257 8.42 28.14 75.45
C ASP A 257 7.20 27.32 75.01
N ILE A 258 7.42 26.48 73.99
CA ILE A 258 6.47 25.49 73.47
C ILE A 258 7.29 24.25 73.10
N SER A 259 6.99 23.11 73.71
CA SER A 259 7.67 21.83 73.53
C SER A 259 6.63 20.72 73.33
N ASP A 260 6.86 19.84 72.36
CA ASP A 260 6.03 18.66 72.05
C ASP A 260 6.84 17.63 71.25
N ALA A 261 6.34 16.39 71.13
CA ALA A 261 7.06 15.28 70.51
C ALA A 261 7.46 15.50 69.03
N LYS A 262 6.65 16.22 68.24
CA LYS A 262 7.02 16.58 66.86
C LYS A 262 8.00 17.73 66.81
N ASN A 263 7.87 18.67 67.73
CA ASN A 263 8.78 19.79 67.85
C ASN A 263 10.21 19.31 68.19
N ASP A 264 10.33 18.38 69.14
CA ASP A 264 11.58 17.66 69.39
C ASP A 264 12.02 16.78 68.22
N ALA A 265 11.11 16.06 67.54
CA ALA A 265 11.46 15.23 66.38
C ALA A 265 12.03 16.05 65.20
N TYR A 266 11.54 17.28 64.97
CA TYR A 266 12.15 18.22 64.02
C TYR A 266 13.59 18.57 64.44
N TYR A 267 13.81 18.97 65.69
CA TYR A 267 15.16 19.28 66.18
C TYR A 267 16.08 18.05 66.24
N GLN A 268 15.55 16.82 66.30
CA GLN A 268 16.34 15.59 66.15
C GLN A 268 16.64 15.26 64.68
N THR A 269 15.74 15.58 63.76
CA THR A 269 15.89 15.29 62.31
C THR A 269 16.79 16.29 61.61
N TYR A 270 16.64 17.58 61.92
CA TYR A 270 17.42 18.69 61.34
C TYR A 270 18.51 19.23 62.28
N GLY A 271 18.65 18.66 63.48
CA GLY A 271 19.68 18.97 64.49
C GLY A 271 20.23 17.70 65.18
N GLY A 272 20.36 16.62 64.41
CA GLY A 272 20.77 15.31 64.91
C GLY A 272 22.13 15.35 65.63
N LYS A 273 22.18 14.80 66.85
CA LYS A 273 23.36 14.71 67.74
C LYS A 273 23.94 16.06 68.23
N TYR A 274 23.65 17.17 67.54
CA TYR A 274 23.99 18.54 67.94
C TYR A 274 22.77 19.45 67.76
N LYS A 275 22.12 19.83 68.88
CA LYS A 275 20.75 20.40 68.98
C LYS A 275 20.49 21.78 68.30
N ASN A 276 21.41 22.25 67.45
CA ASN A 276 21.73 23.66 67.28
C ASN A 276 21.82 24.10 65.81
N SER A 277 20.83 23.83 64.96
CA SER A 277 20.72 24.53 63.66
C SER A 277 20.76 26.07 63.85
N ILE A 278 20.00 26.54 64.85
CA ILE A 278 20.02 27.93 65.33
C ILE A 278 21.42 28.30 65.86
N ALA A 279 22.01 27.54 66.79
CA ALA A 279 23.27 27.97 67.41
C ALA A 279 24.53 27.74 66.53
N TYR A 280 24.47 26.97 65.44
CA TYR A 280 25.49 26.96 64.39
C TYR A 280 25.37 28.19 63.49
N THR A 281 24.13 28.57 63.13
CA THR A 281 23.85 29.84 62.44
C THR A 281 24.34 31.03 63.27
N GLN A 282 24.09 31.02 64.59
CA GLN A 282 24.61 32.03 65.53
C GLN A 282 26.14 31.94 65.67
N LYS A 283 26.73 30.76 65.92
CA LYS A 283 28.21 30.59 65.97
C LYS A 283 28.88 31.12 64.70
N TYR A 284 28.30 30.91 63.53
CA TYR A 284 28.83 31.44 62.27
C TYR A 284 28.70 32.97 62.20
N ALA A 285 27.54 33.54 62.53
CA ALA A 285 27.36 34.98 62.59
C ALA A 285 28.29 35.66 63.62
N GLU A 286 28.45 35.06 64.80
CA GLU A 286 29.38 35.48 65.85
C GLU A 286 30.84 35.36 65.39
N ALA A 287 31.23 34.25 64.75
CA ALA A 287 32.58 34.07 64.24
C ALA A 287 32.91 35.09 63.12
N VAL A 288 31.97 35.36 62.23
CA VAL A 288 32.10 36.41 61.21
C VAL A 288 32.20 37.81 61.84
N ALA A 289 31.41 38.10 62.88
CA ALA A 289 31.50 39.37 63.61
C ALA A 289 32.81 39.53 64.42
N ASN A 290 33.36 38.43 64.94
CA ASN A 290 34.61 38.39 65.70
C ASN A 290 35.87 38.31 64.82
N PHE A 291 35.74 38.01 63.52
CA PHE A 291 36.84 37.97 62.56
C PHE A 291 37.06 39.37 61.96
N SER A 292 38.30 39.90 62.02
CA SER A 292 38.58 41.26 61.53
C SER A 292 39.61 41.26 60.39
N LYS A 293 39.37 42.05 59.32
CA LYS A 293 40.30 42.15 58.19
C LYS A 293 41.69 42.73 58.55
N ASN A 294 41.86 43.28 59.77
CA ASN A 294 43.06 44.03 60.18
C ASN A 294 43.89 43.36 61.29
N ALA A 295 43.32 42.38 62.01
CA ALA A 295 44.02 41.57 63.00
C ALA A 295 43.18 40.31 63.32
N THR A 296 43.73 39.13 63.04
CA THR A 296 43.11 37.83 63.33
C THR A 296 44.12 36.93 64.03
N THR A 297 43.69 36.21 65.07
CA THR A 297 44.48 35.17 65.73
C THR A 297 44.22 33.80 65.10
N ALA A 298 45.14 32.85 65.30
CA ALA A 298 44.91 31.48 64.85
C ALA A 298 43.62 30.87 65.45
N GLN A 299 43.25 31.26 66.68
CA GLN A 299 41.99 30.82 67.30
C GLN A 299 40.78 31.36 66.54
N GLN A 300 40.70 32.67 66.27
CA GLN A 300 39.58 33.24 65.49
C GLN A 300 39.46 32.64 64.08
N VAL A 301 40.57 32.26 63.46
CA VAL A 301 40.55 31.50 62.20
C VAL A 301 39.94 30.12 62.40
N LYS A 302 40.35 29.39 63.45
CA LYS A 302 39.80 28.07 63.78
C LYS A 302 38.30 28.13 64.11
N ASP A 303 37.91 29.08 64.96
CA ASP A 303 36.51 29.32 65.34
C ASP A 303 35.65 29.61 64.10
N PHE A 304 36.15 30.45 63.17
CA PHE A 304 35.48 30.73 61.91
C PHE A 304 35.38 29.51 60.99
N TYR A 305 36.44 28.75 60.77
CA TYR A 305 36.40 27.59 59.87
C TYR A 305 35.59 26.42 60.44
N SER A 306 35.60 26.20 61.76
CA SER A 306 34.66 25.30 62.43
C SER A 306 33.21 25.75 62.24
N ALA A 307 32.89 27.02 62.52
CA ALA A 307 31.54 27.52 62.40
C ALA A 307 31.05 27.50 60.93
N LYS A 308 31.89 27.90 59.98
CA LYS A 308 31.61 27.87 58.54
C LYS A 308 31.31 26.46 58.04
N MET A 309 32.16 25.48 58.35
CA MET A 309 31.98 24.10 57.91
C MET A 309 30.72 23.44 58.50
N ASN A 310 30.32 23.83 59.71
CA ASN A 310 29.04 23.38 60.28
C ASN A 310 27.84 24.09 59.62
N PHE A 311 27.95 25.38 59.30
CA PHE A 311 26.91 26.19 58.65
C PHE A 311 26.65 25.77 57.19
N GLU A 312 27.69 25.61 56.38
CA GLU A 312 27.60 25.10 55.00
C GLU A 312 27.16 23.62 54.95
N GLY A 313 27.24 22.92 56.07
CA GLY A 313 26.70 21.57 56.26
C GLY A 313 25.20 21.51 56.55
N MET A 314 24.50 22.65 56.69
CA MET A 314 23.07 22.69 57.00
C MET A 314 22.19 22.53 55.75
N ASN A 315 21.20 21.63 55.82
CA ASN A 315 20.14 21.58 54.81
C ASN A 315 19.12 22.70 55.05
N ALA A 316 19.09 23.70 54.16
CA ALA A 316 18.14 24.80 54.22
C ALA A 316 16.70 24.40 53.84
N ASN A 317 16.51 23.29 53.12
CA ASN A 317 15.19 22.82 52.70
C ASN A 317 14.45 22.15 53.86
N GLY A 318 13.32 22.75 54.27
CA GLY A 318 12.51 22.26 55.41
C GLY A 318 12.79 22.97 56.73
N LEU A 319 13.64 24.01 56.76
CA LEU A 319 13.78 24.88 57.94
C LEU A 319 12.47 25.61 58.25
N ARG A 320 12.14 25.72 59.54
CA ARG A 320 11.04 26.56 60.05
C ARG A 320 11.26 28.03 59.71
N LYS A 321 10.18 28.78 59.51
CA LYS A 321 10.13 30.25 59.26
C LYS A 321 11.20 31.07 60.00
N ASN A 322 11.27 30.93 61.33
CA ASN A 322 12.26 31.60 62.18
C ASN A 322 13.70 31.16 61.85
N ASP A 323 13.94 29.86 61.85
CA ASP A 323 15.27 29.27 61.65
C ASP A 323 15.80 29.56 60.25
N ALA A 324 14.91 29.56 59.25
CA ALA A 324 15.17 29.97 57.87
C ALA A 324 15.49 31.45 57.75
N TYR A 325 14.81 32.33 58.50
CA TYR A 325 15.14 33.76 58.53
C TYR A 325 16.54 34.00 59.10
N GLU A 326 16.86 33.41 60.27
CA GLU A 326 18.19 33.56 60.88
C GLU A 326 19.28 32.96 59.96
N TYR A 327 19.00 31.84 59.28
CA TYR A 327 19.89 31.25 58.28
C TYR A 327 20.15 32.19 57.09
N GLN A 328 19.12 32.80 56.50
CA GLN A 328 19.28 33.75 55.40
C GLN A 328 20.06 35.02 55.83
N GLN A 329 19.84 35.49 57.06
CA GLN A 329 20.62 36.60 57.63
C GLN A 329 22.10 36.24 57.80
N ALA A 330 22.42 34.99 58.15
CA ALA A 330 23.79 34.49 58.21
C ALA A 330 24.43 34.31 56.81
N VAL A 331 23.68 33.84 55.81
CA VAL A 331 24.14 33.78 54.40
C VAL A 331 24.48 35.18 53.87
N ALA A 332 23.76 36.22 54.30
CA ALA A 332 23.97 37.60 53.87
C ALA A 332 25.24 38.29 54.46
N LEU A 333 25.99 37.62 55.35
CA LEU A 333 27.20 38.19 55.95
C LEU A 333 28.41 38.11 55.01
N SER A 334 29.10 39.24 54.82
CA SER A 334 30.25 39.31 53.91
C SER A 334 31.53 38.73 54.54
N THR A 335 32.05 37.68 53.92
CA THR A 335 33.36 37.06 54.20
C THR A 335 34.48 37.58 53.28
N GLU A 336 34.22 38.65 52.51
CA GLU A 336 35.18 39.24 51.57
C GLU A 336 36.53 39.56 52.25
N GLY A 337 37.64 39.02 51.74
CA GLY A 337 38.98 39.25 52.29
C GLY A 337 39.31 38.44 53.55
N PHE A 338 38.40 37.58 54.04
CA PHE A 338 38.72 36.67 55.15
C PHE A 338 39.83 35.70 54.75
N ALA A 339 39.78 35.16 53.52
CA ALA A 339 40.78 34.23 53.00
C ALA A 339 42.22 34.75 53.08
N GLU A 340 42.46 36.02 52.75
CA GLU A 340 43.79 36.64 52.80
C GLU A 340 44.31 36.76 54.24
N ALA A 341 43.45 37.20 55.17
CA ALA A 341 43.79 37.30 56.59
C ALA A 341 43.98 35.92 57.26
N SER A 342 43.21 34.91 56.83
CA SER A 342 43.30 33.51 57.25
C SER A 342 44.62 32.87 56.82
N LEU A 343 44.98 33.00 55.53
CA LEU A 343 46.23 32.46 54.99
C LEU A 343 47.47 33.12 55.64
N ALA A 344 47.38 34.41 55.99
CA ALA A 344 48.46 35.16 56.65
C ALA A 344 48.84 34.65 58.06
N VAL A 345 48.07 33.72 58.66
CA VAL A 345 48.40 33.08 59.95
C VAL A 345 48.52 31.55 59.87
N LYS A 346 48.57 30.95 58.67
CA LYS A 346 48.56 29.49 58.45
C LYS A 346 49.55 28.70 59.35
N ASP A 347 50.79 29.15 59.46
CA ASP A 347 51.84 28.47 60.23
C ASP A 347 51.49 28.37 61.74
N LYS A 348 50.63 29.28 62.25
CA LYS A 348 50.14 29.29 63.63
C LYS A 348 48.87 28.45 63.81
N VAL A 349 48.13 28.19 62.74
CA VAL A 349 46.95 27.30 62.74
C VAL A 349 47.42 25.84 62.84
N PHE A 350 48.42 25.46 62.04
CA PHE A 350 49.01 24.10 62.02
C PHE A 350 50.08 23.84 63.09
N ALA A 351 50.46 24.81 63.93
CA ALA A 351 51.64 24.74 64.80
C ALA A 351 51.73 23.52 65.77
N ASN A 352 50.59 22.87 66.06
CA ASN A 352 50.49 21.69 66.94
C ASN A 352 49.94 20.44 66.20
N TYR A 353 49.81 20.51 64.88
CA TYR A 353 49.13 19.51 64.04
C TYR A 353 50.08 18.97 62.98
N ASP A 354 50.82 17.93 63.36
CA ASP A 354 51.68 17.12 62.51
C ASP A 354 51.20 15.66 62.47
N ALA A 355 51.95 14.79 61.79
CA ALA A 355 51.61 13.36 61.63
C ALA A 355 51.92 12.47 62.86
N GLU A 356 52.52 13.00 63.93
CA GLU A 356 52.72 12.31 65.20
C GLU A 356 51.78 12.84 66.31
N SER A 357 51.09 13.95 66.05
CA SER A 357 50.14 14.60 66.97
C SER A 357 48.98 13.67 67.36
N GLY A 358 48.88 13.39 68.66
CA GLY A 358 47.73 12.71 69.26
C GLY A 358 46.62 13.71 69.52
N ILE A 359 45.62 13.77 68.63
CA ILE A 359 44.54 14.77 68.67
C ILE A 359 43.71 14.66 69.95
N THR A 360 43.74 15.70 70.78
CA THR A 360 42.97 15.79 72.03
C THR A 360 41.79 16.76 71.97
N ASP A 361 41.72 17.63 70.95
CA ASP A 361 40.62 18.58 70.75
C ASP A 361 39.99 18.32 69.38
N LYS A 362 38.69 18.01 69.40
CA LYS A 362 37.92 17.68 68.21
C LYS A 362 37.46 18.92 67.44
N GLU A 363 37.05 19.98 68.13
CA GLU A 363 36.50 21.17 67.47
C GLU A 363 37.63 21.94 66.77
N ASP A 364 38.84 21.94 67.37
CA ASP A 364 40.06 22.44 66.74
C ASP A 364 40.55 21.57 65.56
N ALA A 365 40.53 20.24 65.69
CA ALA A 365 40.91 19.35 64.58
C ALA A 365 39.99 19.49 63.35
N ILE A 366 38.67 19.64 63.57
CA ILE A 366 37.71 19.94 62.50
C ILE A 366 38.03 21.30 61.85
N ALA A 367 38.33 22.32 62.66
CA ALA A 367 38.68 23.65 62.17
C ALA A 367 39.94 23.66 61.28
N VAL A 368 40.98 22.95 61.70
CA VAL A 368 42.26 22.83 60.96
C VAL A 368 42.07 22.04 59.66
N PHE A 369 41.23 21.00 59.66
CA PHE A 369 40.86 20.27 58.45
C PHE A 369 40.04 21.13 57.47
N ALA A 370 39.07 21.90 57.97
CA ALA A 370 38.28 22.84 57.18
C ALA A 370 39.15 23.91 56.51
N PHE A 371 40.08 24.52 57.26
CA PHE A 371 41.08 25.46 56.75
C PHE A 371 41.97 24.81 55.68
N TYR A 372 42.43 23.58 55.90
CA TYR A 372 43.21 22.86 54.90
C TYR A 372 42.42 22.61 53.62
N ALA A 373 41.16 22.17 53.71
CA ALA A 373 40.34 21.83 52.55
C ALA A 373 40.16 23.04 51.61
N GLU A 374 39.79 24.20 52.17
CA GLU A 374 39.53 25.44 51.41
C GLU A 374 40.78 26.04 50.73
N PHE A 375 41.95 25.84 51.33
CA PHE A 375 43.22 26.35 50.80
C PHE A 375 44.18 25.25 50.32
N SER A 376 43.67 24.06 50.01
CA SER A 376 44.49 22.87 49.71
C SER A 376 45.50 23.09 48.57
N ASP A 377 45.09 23.77 47.49
CA ASP A 377 45.96 24.22 46.38
C ASP A 377 47.09 25.18 46.80
N GLN A 378 47.01 25.77 48.00
CA GLN A 378 47.93 26.79 48.54
C GLN A 378 48.66 26.32 49.82
N LEU A 379 48.40 25.08 50.27
CA LEU A 379 48.85 24.50 51.54
C LEU A 379 49.46 23.09 51.40
N SER A 380 49.90 22.71 50.20
CA SER A 380 50.40 21.37 49.87
C SER A 380 51.42 20.77 50.86
N GLU A 381 52.19 21.62 51.54
CA GLU A 381 53.15 21.26 52.58
C GLU A 381 52.53 20.68 53.88
N TYR A 382 51.23 20.88 54.11
CA TYR A 382 50.49 20.39 55.28
C TYR A 382 49.61 19.15 55.01
N ALA A 383 49.65 18.60 53.79
CA ALA A 383 48.77 17.49 53.37
C ALA A 383 48.77 16.29 54.32
N ALA A 384 49.95 15.84 54.77
CA ALA A 384 50.09 14.69 55.67
C ALA A 384 49.45 14.92 57.06
N ALA A 385 49.43 16.16 57.55
CA ALA A 385 48.72 16.50 58.79
C ALA A 385 47.20 16.43 58.59
N ALA A 386 46.69 16.92 57.47
CA ALA A 386 45.28 16.86 57.13
C ALA A 386 44.78 15.42 56.92
N GLU A 387 45.58 14.54 56.30
CA GLU A 387 45.27 13.10 56.19
C GLU A 387 45.27 12.39 57.55
N HIS A 388 46.25 12.67 58.42
CA HIS A 388 46.29 12.13 59.78
C HIS A 388 45.08 12.59 60.61
N ILE A 389 44.73 13.88 60.54
CA ILE A 389 43.51 14.43 61.15
C ILE A 389 42.26 13.70 60.63
N ARG A 390 42.14 13.50 59.31
CA ARG A 390 41.02 12.76 58.70
C ARG A 390 40.95 11.32 59.22
N ALA A 391 42.07 10.61 59.27
CA ALA A 391 42.17 9.22 59.69
C ALA A 391 41.86 9.01 61.19
N VAL A 392 42.20 9.98 62.05
CA VAL A 392 41.84 9.96 63.48
C VAL A 392 40.37 10.32 63.68
N LEU A 393 39.86 11.38 63.03
CA LEU A 393 38.47 11.80 63.16
C LEU A 393 37.49 10.74 62.61
N ALA A 394 37.86 9.99 61.57
CA ALA A 394 37.07 8.86 61.06
C ALA A 394 36.89 7.72 62.10
N GLN A 395 37.74 7.62 63.14
CA GLN A 395 37.56 6.63 64.20
C GLN A 395 36.42 7.00 65.15
N GLU A 396 36.07 8.28 65.30
CA GLU A 396 34.86 8.68 66.01
C GLU A 396 33.63 8.56 65.10
N ASP A 397 32.57 7.92 65.59
CA ASP A 397 31.33 7.80 64.82
C ASP A 397 30.50 9.10 64.86
N MET A 398 30.53 9.81 63.74
CA MET A 398 29.78 11.04 63.47
C MET A 398 28.64 10.80 62.47
N GLY A 399 28.34 9.54 62.14
CA GLY A 399 27.31 9.13 61.18
C GLY A 399 27.88 8.52 59.89
N GLN A 400 29.15 8.76 59.56
CA GLN A 400 29.78 8.24 58.34
C GLN A 400 29.75 6.71 58.29
N LYS A 401 29.99 6.04 59.42
CA LYS A 401 30.13 4.57 59.49
C LYS A 401 28.85 3.81 59.11
N ALA A 402 27.69 4.40 59.36
CA ALA A 402 26.41 3.82 58.96
C ALA A 402 26.21 3.86 57.45
N VAL A 403 26.73 4.89 56.77
CA VAL A 403 26.71 5.00 55.31
C VAL A 403 27.79 4.11 54.68
N GLU A 404 29.02 4.12 55.22
CA GLU A 404 30.12 3.24 54.79
C GLU A 404 29.73 1.75 54.85
N THR A 405 29.02 1.35 55.91
CA THR A 405 28.48 -0.02 56.06
C THR A 405 27.50 -0.35 54.94
N LYS A 406 26.53 0.53 54.64
CA LYS A 406 25.53 0.28 53.59
C LYS A 406 26.10 0.31 52.18
N ILE A 407 27.11 1.14 51.92
CA ILE A 407 27.90 1.08 50.67
C ILE A 407 28.58 -0.29 50.54
N SER A 408 29.18 -0.79 51.63
CA SER A 408 29.83 -2.10 51.66
C SER A 408 28.84 -3.25 51.48
N GLU A 409 27.64 -3.17 52.09
CA GLU A 409 26.57 -4.15 51.93
C GLU A 409 26.04 -4.19 50.50
N LEU A 410 25.79 -3.03 49.89
CA LEU A 410 25.32 -2.92 48.50
C LEU A 410 26.35 -3.47 47.52
N THR A 411 27.59 -2.96 47.58
CA THR A 411 28.66 -3.39 46.66
C THR A 411 28.97 -4.87 46.83
N ALA A 412 29.05 -5.41 48.06
CA ALA A 412 29.28 -6.84 48.29
C ALA A 412 28.12 -7.72 47.81
N LYS A 413 26.87 -7.27 47.91
CA LYS A 413 25.68 -7.99 47.42
C LYS A 413 25.71 -8.22 45.90
N TYR A 414 26.31 -7.29 45.15
CA TYR A 414 26.43 -7.37 43.68
C TYR A 414 27.86 -7.71 43.18
N ALA A 415 28.86 -7.82 44.06
CA ALA A 415 30.24 -8.14 43.70
C ALA A 415 30.45 -9.56 43.13
N GLY A 416 29.51 -10.48 43.35
CA GLY A 416 29.61 -11.89 42.96
C GLY A 416 28.97 -12.26 41.62
N GLY A 417 28.38 -11.29 40.92
CA GLY A 417 27.77 -11.52 39.62
C GLY A 417 27.22 -10.23 39.03
N GLU A 418 27.34 -10.10 37.71
CA GLU A 418 26.76 -9.02 36.90
C GLU A 418 25.35 -8.66 37.40
N ILE A 419 25.06 -7.36 37.48
CA ILE A 419 23.66 -6.91 37.57
C ILE A 419 22.94 -7.48 36.34
N LYS A 420 21.68 -7.91 36.49
CA LYS A 420 20.93 -8.59 35.43
C LYS A 420 19.62 -7.89 35.16
N ARG A 421 19.03 -8.17 33.99
CA ARG A 421 17.77 -7.56 33.58
C ARG A 421 16.65 -7.85 34.60
N GLU A 422 16.68 -8.98 35.30
CA GLU A 422 15.73 -9.31 36.37
C GLU A 422 15.94 -8.57 37.71
N ASN A 423 17.12 -7.99 37.99
CA ASN A 423 17.42 -7.35 39.28
C ASN A 423 17.92 -5.89 39.21
N TYR A 424 18.14 -5.35 38.01
CA TYR A 424 18.57 -3.96 37.75
C TYR A 424 17.76 -2.92 38.55
N TYR A 425 16.44 -3.03 38.57
CA TYR A 425 15.59 -2.09 39.30
C TYR A 425 15.76 -2.15 40.82
N ALA A 426 15.91 -3.35 41.40
CA ALA A 426 16.20 -3.50 42.82
C ALA A 426 17.59 -2.90 43.18
N ALA A 427 18.59 -3.14 42.33
CA ALA A 427 19.92 -2.55 42.52
C ALA A 427 19.90 -1.01 42.41
N LEU A 428 19.12 -0.46 41.48
CA LEU A 428 18.97 0.99 41.29
C LEU A 428 18.25 1.68 42.46
N ASP A 429 17.19 1.07 43.01
CA ASP A 429 16.46 1.64 44.13
C ASP A 429 17.23 1.50 45.47
N GLU A 430 17.97 0.41 45.65
CA GLU A 430 18.89 0.27 46.78
C GLU A 430 20.06 1.26 46.70
N TYR A 431 20.62 1.49 45.50
CA TYR A 431 21.60 2.55 45.25
C TYR A 431 21.05 3.94 45.60
N ARG A 432 19.86 4.29 45.10
CA ARG A 432 19.17 5.55 45.43
C ARG A 432 18.95 5.70 46.95
N ALA A 433 18.62 4.62 47.65
CA ALA A 433 18.45 4.63 49.09
C ALA A 433 19.77 4.87 49.85
N VAL A 434 20.91 4.37 49.35
CA VAL A 434 22.24 4.66 49.91
C VAL A 434 22.66 6.10 49.64
N VAL A 435 22.53 6.58 48.40
CA VAL A 435 22.84 7.98 48.02
C VAL A 435 22.03 8.97 48.87
N LYS A 436 20.72 8.74 49.05
CA LYS A 436 19.87 9.58 49.91
C LYS A 436 20.35 9.66 51.38
N GLN A 437 21.05 8.65 51.90
CA GLN A 437 21.62 8.67 53.25
C GLN A 437 22.99 9.35 53.31
N TYR A 438 23.81 9.20 52.27
CA TYR A 438 25.01 10.03 52.09
C TYR A 438 24.63 11.52 51.98
N ASP A 439 23.56 11.83 51.26
CA ASP A 439 23.05 13.20 51.12
C ASP A 439 22.49 13.80 52.41
N ALA A 440 22.14 12.97 53.41
CA ALA A 440 21.73 13.42 54.74
C ALA A 440 22.92 13.79 55.65
N LEU A 441 24.16 13.49 55.26
CA LEU A 441 25.37 13.89 56.00
C LEU A 441 25.75 15.35 55.67
N SER A 442 26.29 16.06 56.67
CA SER A 442 26.88 17.39 56.45
C SER A 442 28.13 17.30 55.56
N ALA A 443 28.48 18.39 54.88
CA ALA A 443 29.62 18.46 53.96
C ALA A 443 30.92 17.92 54.56
N PHE A 444 31.17 18.18 55.85
CA PHE A 444 32.29 17.61 56.60
C PHE A 444 32.23 16.08 56.70
N VAL A 445 31.11 15.53 57.17
CA VAL A 445 30.98 14.09 57.45
C VAL A 445 30.95 13.28 56.15
N ARG A 446 30.44 13.85 55.06
CA ARG A 446 30.58 13.30 53.69
C ARG A 446 32.06 13.09 53.32
N ALA A 447 32.91 14.09 53.57
CA ALA A 447 34.35 14.05 53.31
C ALA A 447 35.15 13.08 54.22
N LEU A 448 34.46 12.35 55.11
CA LEU A 448 34.99 11.26 55.92
C LEU A 448 34.51 9.85 55.49
N VAL A 449 33.59 9.74 54.52
CA VAL A 449 33.07 8.44 54.04
C VAL A 449 34.11 7.79 53.11
N GLY A 450 34.90 6.86 53.65
CA GLY A 450 36.10 6.35 53.00
C GLY A 450 35.88 5.42 51.78
N ASN A 451 34.63 5.13 51.41
CA ASN A 451 34.29 4.23 50.31
C ASN A 451 33.24 4.79 49.32
N TYR A 452 32.95 6.09 49.34
CA TYR A 452 31.96 6.68 48.42
C TYR A 452 32.40 6.57 46.94
N ASP A 453 33.68 6.74 46.64
CA ASP A 453 34.22 6.59 45.28
C ASP A 453 33.95 5.17 44.72
N ALA A 454 34.01 4.14 45.57
CA ALA A 454 33.69 2.76 45.19
C ALA A 454 32.19 2.52 44.96
N LEU A 455 31.31 3.33 45.58
CA LEU A 455 29.88 3.35 45.25
C LEU A 455 29.66 3.93 43.84
N GLN A 456 30.40 4.99 43.49
CA GLN A 456 30.32 5.62 42.17
C GLN A 456 30.90 4.70 41.08
N GLU A 457 32.10 4.15 41.27
CA GLU A 457 32.73 3.21 40.34
C GLU A 457 31.86 1.95 40.12
N TRP A 458 31.21 1.44 41.18
CA TRP A 458 30.25 0.35 41.05
C TRP A 458 28.98 0.76 40.27
N ALA A 459 28.47 1.97 40.43
CA ALA A 459 27.32 2.44 39.67
C ALA A 459 27.66 2.69 38.19
N ASP A 460 28.78 3.37 37.91
CA ASP A 460 29.23 3.69 36.55
C ASP A 460 29.70 2.47 35.76
N SER A 461 30.17 1.41 36.43
CA SER A 461 30.38 0.10 35.79
C SER A 461 29.06 -0.69 35.71
N SER A 462 28.51 -1.09 36.86
CA SER A 462 27.52 -2.17 36.93
C SER A 462 26.10 -1.70 36.64
N LEU A 463 25.71 -0.48 37.01
CA LEU A 463 24.38 0.06 36.68
C LEU A 463 24.36 0.69 35.28
N ALA A 464 25.41 1.40 34.85
CA ALA A 464 25.40 2.06 33.54
C ALA A 464 25.54 1.09 32.36
N GLU A 465 26.43 0.09 32.42
CA GLU A 465 26.52 -0.96 31.39
C GLU A 465 25.20 -1.73 31.30
N MET A 466 24.63 -2.11 32.45
CA MET A 466 23.36 -2.82 32.47
C MET A 466 22.16 -1.97 32.10
N LYS A 467 22.22 -0.64 32.21
CA LYS A 467 21.18 0.26 31.71
C LYS A 467 21.14 0.25 30.17
N ASP A 468 22.29 0.31 29.52
CA ASP A 468 22.39 0.21 28.06
C ASP A 468 21.98 -1.19 27.55
N LEU A 469 22.35 -2.26 28.28
CA LEU A 469 21.86 -3.62 28.00
C LEU A 469 20.36 -3.79 28.30
N TYR A 470 19.82 -3.15 29.34
CA TYR A 470 18.40 -3.22 29.73
C TYR A 470 17.52 -2.59 28.65
N TYR A 471 17.88 -1.41 28.13
CA TYR A 471 17.16 -0.68 27.09
C TYR A 471 17.61 -0.99 25.65
N SER A 472 18.28 -2.13 25.44
CA SER A 472 18.55 -2.61 24.09
C SER A 472 17.28 -3.13 23.39
N THR A 473 17.19 -2.83 22.09
CA THR A 473 16.16 -3.31 21.15
C THR A 473 16.73 -4.28 20.11
N ALA A 474 18.04 -4.56 20.16
CA ALA A 474 18.77 -5.35 19.17
C ALA A 474 18.23 -6.79 19.05
N GLY A 475 18.11 -7.29 17.82
CA GLY A 475 17.59 -8.63 17.54
C GLY A 475 16.07 -8.79 17.72
N SER A 476 15.32 -7.68 17.88
CA SER A 476 13.86 -7.68 18.02
C SER A 476 13.18 -6.94 16.87
N TYR A 477 11.86 -7.16 16.69
CA TYR A 477 11.08 -6.53 15.61
C TYR A 477 10.62 -5.09 15.92
N PHE A 478 11.12 -4.53 17.02
CA PHE A 478 10.78 -3.20 17.50
C PHE A 478 12.06 -2.42 17.68
N THR A 479 12.06 -1.14 17.31
CA THR A 479 13.17 -0.24 17.62
C THR A 479 12.72 1.04 18.28
N ASN A 480 13.69 1.62 18.97
CA ASN A 480 13.58 2.83 19.74
C ASN A 480 13.77 4.03 18.81
N GLU A 481 12.82 4.96 18.83
CA GLU A 481 12.65 6.02 17.83
C GLU A 481 12.49 7.38 18.51
N TRP A 482 12.95 8.45 17.85
CA TRP A 482 13.19 9.75 18.49
C TRP A 482 12.28 10.87 18.04
N GLY A 483 11.70 11.58 19.02
CA GLY A 483 11.37 13.00 18.85
C GLY A 483 12.61 13.86 19.09
N VAL A 484 12.93 14.78 18.17
CA VAL A 484 14.03 15.75 18.37
C VAL A 484 13.55 16.88 19.28
N ARG A 485 14.34 17.24 20.31
CA ARG A 485 14.20 18.50 21.04
C ARG A 485 15.46 19.36 20.86
N GLY A 486 15.26 20.61 20.50
CA GLY A 486 16.30 21.62 20.31
C GLY A 486 15.81 22.72 19.35
N GLU A 487 16.26 23.96 19.57
CA GLU A 487 16.25 24.98 18.50
C GLU A 487 17.32 24.63 17.45
N GLU A 488 17.31 25.32 16.30
CA GLU A 488 17.88 24.81 15.03
C GLU A 488 19.35 24.30 15.07
N ASP A 489 20.18 24.79 16.00
CA ASP A 489 21.64 24.54 16.02
C ASP A 489 22.12 23.44 17.01
N GLU A 490 21.34 23.01 18.03
CA GLU A 490 21.78 21.99 19.01
C GLU A 490 20.81 20.81 19.17
N LYS A 491 20.95 19.80 18.29
CA LYS A 491 20.25 18.52 18.39
C LYS A 491 20.91 17.61 19.45
N THR A 492 20.53 17.79 20.72
CA THR A 492 20.93 16.87 21.78
C THR A 492 20.18 15.54 21.66
N ILE A 493 20.92 14.49 21.28
CA ILE A 493 20.40 13.12 21.28
C ILE A 493 20.26 12.67 22.74
N SER A 494 19.02 12.53 23.18
CA SER A 494 18.63 11.84 24.42
C SER A 494 19.20 10.39 24.51
N LYS A 495 18.94 9.68 25.60
CA LYS A 495 18.87 8.20 25.57
C LYS A 495 17.47 7.79 25.97
N SER A 496 16.74 7.17 25.03
CA SER A 496 15.35 6.78 25.19
C SER A 496 15.32 5.44 25.91
N TYR A 497 14.64 5.37 27.05
CA TYR A 497 14.67 4.20 27.91
C TYR A 497 13.54 3.24 27.56
N ALA A 498 13.67 2.65 26.37
CA ALA A 498 12.74 1.69 25.80
C ALA A 498 13.49 0.47 25.23
N ALA A 499 13.09 -0.73 25.68
CA ALA A 499 13.70 -2.01 25.34
C ALA A 499 12.75 -2.89 24.53
N ALA A 500 13.31 -3.80 23.73
CA ALA A 500 12.55 -4.88 23.13
C ALA A 500 13.42 -6.14 23.03
N LEU A 501 12.91 -7.27 23.55
CA LEU A 501 13.61 -8.54 23.60
C LEU A 501 12.79 -9.63 22.93
N ARG A 502 13.31 -10.18 21.84
CA ARG A 502 12.76 -11.37 21.18
C ARG A 502 13.02 -12.60 22.04
N ALA A 503 12.04 -13.48 22.16
CA ALA A 503 12.17 -14.78 22.81
C ALA A 503 12.00 -15.92 21.80
N ASP A 504 12.53 -17.10 22.13
CA ASP A 504 12.53 -18.29 21.26
C ASP A 504 11.13 -18.81 20.92
N ASP A 505 10.11 -18.47 21.72
CA ASP A 505 8.70 -18.77 21.44
C ASP A 505 8.08 -17.89 20.34
N GLY A 506 8.85 -16.93 19.80
CA GLY A 506 8.38 -15.97 18.81
C GLY A 506 7.59 -14.80 19.41
N SER A 507 7.61 -14.63 20.73
CA SER A 507 7.12 -13.41 21.39
C SER A 507 8.21 -12.35 21.53
N THR A 508 7.81 -11.12 21.83
CA THR A 508 8.71 -10.00 22.08
C THR A 508 8.27 -9.25 23.33
N LYS A 509 9.12 -9.22 24.36
CA LYS A 509 8.90 -8.43 25.57
C LYS A 509 9.35 -6.99 25.32
N LEU A 510 8.41 -6.06 25.37
CA LEU A 510 8.63 -4.62 25.33
C LEU A 510 8.78 -4.10 26.76
N ILE A 511 9.72 -3.18 26.97
CA ILE A 511 9.85 -2.44 28.22
C ILE A 511 9.87 -0.95 27.87
N LEU A 512 9.05 -0.15 28.54
CA LEU A 512 8.91 1.29 28.29
C LEU A 512 8.98 2.04 29.62
N SER A 513 9.90 2.99 29.78
CA SER A 513 9.98 3.78 31.00
C SER A 513 8.93 4.90 31.08
N ASP A 514 8.79 5.51 32.25
CA ASP A 514 7.83 6.59 32.52
C ASP A 514 8.31 7.97 32.01
N ASP A 515 8.64 8.05 30.73
CA ASP A 515 9.02 9.27 29.99
C ASP A 515 8.08 9.45 28.78
N THR A 516 7.65 10.68 28.53
CA THR A 516 6.63 11.04 27.53
C THR A 516 7.13 11.01 26.09
N ALA A 517 8.44 11.06 25.86
CA ALA A 517 9.01 11.08 24.52
C ALA A 517 9.22 9.68 23.90
N LEU A 518 8.89 8.60 24.62
CA LEU A 518 9.28 7.24 24.24
C LEU A 518 8.26 6.53 23.34
N ARG A 519 8.74 6.04 22.19
CA ARG A 519 8.02 5.09 21.33
C ARG A 519 8.87 3.89 20.94
N LEU A 520 8.26 2.70 20.93
CA LEU A 520 8.78 1.51 20.26
C LEU A 520 8.01 1.29 18.96
N VAL A 521 8.70 1.40 17.83
CA VAL A 521 8.13 1.24 16.48
C VAL A 521 8.40 -0.16 15.96
N TYR A 522 7.35 -0.83 15.47
CA TYR A 522 7.42 -2.14 14.83
C TYR A 522 7.83 -1.98 13.36
N GLY A 523 9.06 -2.37 13.01
CA GLY A 523 9.71 -2.01 11.74
C GLY A 523 11.23 -2.02 11.83
N THR A 524 11.89 -3.16 11.57
CA THR A 524 13.33 -3.33 11.86
C THR A 524 14.06 -4.34 10.96
N ASP A 525 15.33 -4.01 10.69
CA ASP A 525 16.45 -4.93 10.43
C ASP A 525 16.27 -5.96 9.30
N ILE A 526 16.21 -5.43 8.08
CA ILE A 526 16.77 -6.11 6.90
C ILE A 526 18.28 -5.86 6.91
N ALA A 527 19.09 -6.86 6.54
CA ALA A 527 20.51 -7.01 6.89
C ALA A 527 21.54 -5.96 6.36
N GLU A 528 21.10 -4.80 5.86
CA GLU A 528 21.95 -3.72 5.33
C GLU A 528 21.84 -2.40 6.13
N GLY A 529 21.12 -2.40 7.27
CA GLY A 529 21.00 -1.22 8.15
C GLY A 529 20.03 -0.14 7.64
N THR A 530 19.26 -0.44 6.60
CA THR A 530 18.12 0.36 6.13
C THR A 530 16.87 0.04 6.96
N TRP A 531 16.26 1.08 7.52
CA TRP A 531 15.00 0.96 8.24
C TRP A 531 13.87 0.59 7.28
N SER A 532 13.12 -0.48 7.59
CA SER A 532 11.92 -0.88 6.87
C SER A 532 10.70 -0.80 7.78
N ASP A 533 9.80 0.13 7.50
CA ASP A 533 8.51 0.21 8.16
C ASP A 533 7.61 -0.95 7.72
N TYR A 534 7.01 -1.66 8.68
CA TYR A 534 6.09 -2.74 8.36
C TYR A 534 4.66 -2.22 8.24
N ALA A 535 4.16 -2.22 7.01
CA ALA A 535 2.78 -1.94 6.67
C ALA A 535 1.83 -2.85 7.46
N VAL A 536 0.98 -2.24 8.30
CA VAL A 536 -0.19 -2.87 8.90
C VAL A 536 -1.47 -2.31 8.25
N ASP A 537 -2.41 -3.22 7.97
CA ASP A 537 -3.69 -2.93 7.31
C ASP A 537 -4.83 -2.96 8.34
N LEU A 538 -5.49 -1.82 8.56
CA LEU A 538 -6.61 -1.73 9.50
C LEU A 538 -7.79 -2.66 9.15
N SER A 539 -7.88 -3.16 7.93
CA SER A 539 -8.95 -4.05 7.49
C SER A 539 -8.67 -5.55 7.69
N ASP A 540 -7.42 -5.94 7.98
CA ASP A 540 -6.99 -7.32 8.27
C ASP A 540 -5.74 -7.37 9.18
N PHE A 541 -5.86 -6.80 10.39
CA PHE A 541 -4.83 -6.80 11.44
C PHE A 541 -5.31 -7.52 12.71
N GLU A 542 -4.48 -8.39 13.25
CA GLU A 542 -4.72 -9.05 14.54
C GLU A 542 -3.42 -9.15 15.34
N MET A 543 -3.45 -8.74 16.61
CA MET A 543 -2.33 -8.78 17.52
C MET A 543 -2.75 -9.37 18.88
N THR A 544 -1.92 -10.23 19.44
CA THR A 544 -2.10 -10.77 20.79
C THR A 544 -0.92 -10.36 21.65
N PHE A 545 -1.17 -9.79 22.82
CA PHE A 545 -0.15 -9.33 23.77
C PHE A 545 -0.62 -9.44 25.22
N SER A 546 0.28 -9.48 26.19
CA SER A 546 -0.02 -9.37 27.61
C SER A 546 0.55 -8.09 28.22
N VAL A 547 -0.12 -7.56 29.25
CA VAL A 547 0.42 -6.53 30.14
C VAL A 547 1.00 -7.25 31.34
N ASP A 548 2.32 -7.31 31.45
CA ASP A 548 2.99 -8.15 32.46
C ASP A 548 3.20 -7.38 33.77
N LYS A 549 3.50 -6.08 33.68
CA LYS A 549 3.72 -5.16 34.80
C LYS A 549 3.46 -3.72 34.37
N ILE A 550 2.76 -2.97 35.21
CA ILE A 550 2.47 -1.54 35.06
C ILE A 550 1.93 -1.04 36.41
N ALA A 551 2.10 0.25 36.72
CA ALA A 551 1.58 0.84 37.94
C ALA A 551 0.04 0.89 37.98
N GLU A 552 -0.52 1.02 39.19
CA GLU A 552 -1.95 1.29 39.37
C GLU A 552 -2.32 2.65 38.75
N SER A 553 -3.45 2.71 38.04
CA SER A 553 -3.84 3.84 37.15
C SER A 553 -2.91 4.13 35.95
N GLY A 554 -1.87 3.32 35.72
CA GLY A 554 -0.94 3.44 34.58
C GLY A 554 -1.62 3.37 33.22
N ARG A 555 -0.95 3.93 32.20
CA ARG A 555 -1.52 4.15 30.85
C ARG A 555 -0.53 3.81 29.75
N PHE A 556 -1.04 3.24 28.66
CA PHE A 556 -0.30 3.01 27.43
C PHE A 556 -1.19 3.12 26.21
N ALA A 557 -0.59 3.27 25.04
CA ALA A 557 -1.31 3.26 23.77
C ALA A 557 -0.64 2.36 22.73
N VAL A 558 -1.48 1.78 21.87
CA VAL A 558 -1.10 1.10 20.63
C VAL A 558 -1.56 2.00 19.48
N ASN A 559 -0.61 2.49 18.69
CA ASN A 559 -0.85 3.54 17.70
C ASN A 559 -0.61 3.01 16.27
N PHE A 560 -1.49 3.40 15.36
CA PHE A 560 -1.46 3.09 13.92
C PHE A 560 -1.35 4.41 13.16
N VAL A 561 -0.15 4.78 12.74
CA VAL A 561 0.18 6.12 12.21
C VAL A 561 0.63 6.07 10.76
N SER A 562 0.59 7.20 10.04
CA SER A 562 0.93 7.27 8.62
C SER A 562 2.40 7.02 8.29
N GLU A 563 3.31 7.35 9.21
CA GLU A 563 4.76 7.26 8.99
C GLU A 563 5.51 7.08 10.32
N ARG A 564 6.77 6.63 10.25
CA ARG A 564 7.63 6.40 11.41
C ARG A 564 7.77 7.62 12.31
N SER A 565 7.96 8.79 11.71
CA SER A 565 8.18 10.07 12.38
C SER A 565 6.99 10.52 13.21
N ALA A 566 5.78 10.11 12.83
CA ALA A 566 4.53 10.62 13.38
C ALA A 566 4.45 10.45 14.91
N LEU A 567 4.30 11.58 15.62
CA LEU A 567 4.10 11.57 17.06
C LEU A 567 2.61 11.37 17.35
N PRO A 568 2.22 10.49 18.31
CA PRO A 568 0.81 10.33 18.66
C PRO A 568 0.19 11.59 19.30
N PHE A 569 0.98 12.63 19.55
CA PHE A 569 0.59 13.95 20.05
C PHE A 569 1.43 15.05 19.35
N GLY A 570 1.61 14.92 18.03
CA GLY A 570 2.39 15.84 17.19
C GLY A 570 1.64 17.11 16.78
N GLU A 571 2.19 17.82 15.79
CA GLU A 571 1.48 18.90 15.10
C GLU A 571 0.29 18.35 14.27
N GLU A 572 -0.54 19.22 13.68
CA GLU A 572 -1.71 18.79 12.90
C GLU A 572 -1.37 17.98 11.63
N THR A 573 -0.09 17.77 11.33
CA THR A 573 0.45 17.05 10.16
C THR A 573 0.41 15.52 10.26
N ASP A 574 0.24 14.96 11.46
CA ASP A 574 0.58 13.56 11.78
C ASP A 574 -0.67 12.67 12.00
N PRO A 575 -1.35 12.18 10.93
CA PRO A 575 -2.57 11.38 11.06
C PRO A 575 -2.33 9.95 11.55
N GLY A 576 -3.29 9.46 12.33
CA GLY A 576 -3.17 8.17 13.00
C GLY A 576 -4.28 7.88 14.01
N LEU A 577 -4.47 6.59 14.27
CA LEU A 577 -5.40 6.06 15.26
C LEU A 577 -4.64 5.56 16.49
N SER A 578 -4.96 6.09 17.66
CA SER A 578 -4.40 5.66 18.93
C SER A 578 -5.46 4.91 19.75
N ILE A 579 -5.12 3.71 20.22
CA ILE A 579 -5.96 2.89 21.10
C ILE A 579 -5.33 2.92 22.49
N MET A 580 -5.96 3.63 23.42
CA MET A 580 -5.51 3.78 24.80
C MET A 580 -6.00 2.67 25.71
N PHE A 581 -5.15 2.30 26.67
CA PHE A 581 -5.41 1.33 27.72
C PHE A 581 -5.05 1.97 29.08
N ARG A 582 -5.98 1.92 30.04
CA ARG A 582 -5.83 2.52 31.37
C ARG A 582 -6.16 1.52 32.47
N MET A 583 -5.18 1.25 33.33
CA MET A 583 -5.32 0.29 34.43
C MET A 583 -6.28 0.79 35.52
N GLY A 584 -7.00 -0.13 36.17
CA GLY A 584 -7.86 0.16 37.32
C GLY A 584 -9.13 0.98 37.02
N PHE A 585 -9.43 1.22 35.74
CA PHE A 585 -10.55 2.06 35.33
C PHE A 585 -11.90 1.37 35.58
N GLY A 586 -12.64 1.86 36.57
CA GLY A 586 -13.88 1.24 37.06
C GLY A 586 -13.68 0.31 38.27
N GLY A 587 -12.45 0.13 38.74
CA GLY A 587 -12.11 -0.65 39.95
C GLY A 587 -10.82 -1.45 39.79
N GLY A 588 -10.31 -2.00 40.90
CA GLY A 588 -9.14 -2.89 40.87
C GLY A 588 -9.36 -4.11 39.95
N ASN A 589 -8.30 -4.55 39.27
CA ASN A 589 -8.32 -5.66 38.28
C ASN A 589 -9.15 -5.40 37.01
N THR A 590 -9.11 -4.18 36.47
CA THR A 590 -9.71 -3.81 35.17
C THR A 590 -8.73 -3.05 34.27
N ILE A 591 -9.04 -2.97 32.97
CA ILE A 591 -8.38 -2.07 32.01
C ILE A 591 -9.47 -1.34 31.21
N GLY A 592 -9.59 -0.03 31.37
CA GLY A 592 -10.45 0.82 30.53
C GLY A 592 -9.81 1.05 29.17
N VAL A 593 -10.61 1.10 28.11
CA VAL A 593 -10.12 1.20 26.72
C VAL A 593 -10.82 2.32 25.95
N ALA A 594 -10.03 3.13 25.25
CA ALA A 594 -10.48 4.35 24.59
C ALA A 594 -9.81 4.56 23.22
N LEU A 595 -10.38 5.46 22.43
CA LEU A 595 -9.82 5.97 21.18
C LEU A 595 -9.38 7.42 21.32
N THR A 596 -8.23 7.72 20.72
CA THR A 596 -7.67 9.08 20.61
C THR A 596 -7.12 9.34 19.22
N GLU A 597 -7.23 10.60 18.81
CA GLU A 597 -6.79 11.09 17.50
C GLU A 597 -5.35 11.60 17.64
N THR A 598 -4.39 11.09 16.84
CA THR A 598 -2.99 11.52 16.99
C THR A 598 -2.80 12.98 16.56
N LYS A 599 -3.58 13.40 15.55
CA LYS A 599 -3.74 14.78 15.11
C LYS A 599 -4.29 15.63 16.27
N GLY A 600 -3.40 16.35 16.96
CA GLY A 600 -3.75 17.24 18.08
C GLY A 600 -4.07 16.55 19.41
N GLY A 601 -3.97 15.22 19.51
CA GLY A 601 -4.13 14.49 20.77
C GLY A 601 -5.55 14.51 21.37
N VAL A 602 -6.58 14.70 20.55
CA VAL A 602 -7.95 14.97 21.02
C VAL A 602 -8.76 13.67 21.13
N TYR A 603 -9.61 13.58 22.15
CA TYR A 603 -10.62 12.53 22.26
C TYR A 603 -11.77 12.82 21.26
N PRO A 604 -12.27 11.85 20.47
CA PRO A 604 -13.22 12.13 19.39
C PRO A 604 -14.47 12.91 19.82
N ASN A 605 -15.01 12.60 21.01
CA ASN A 605 -16.20 13.29 21.57
C ASN A 605 -15.89 14.59 22.34
N LYS A 606 -14.64 15.05 22.33
CA LYS A 606 -14.22 16.41 22.77
C LYS A 606 -13.78 17.29 21.61
N ASN A 607 -13.63 16.75 20.40
CA ASN A 607 -13.27 17.53 19.22
C ASN A 607 -14.48 18.37 18.78
N THR A 608 -14.30 19.69 18.63
CA THR A 608 -15.35 20.64 18.24
C THR A 608 -15.08 21.29 16.88
N ALA A 609 -14.17 20.72 16.09
CA ALA A 609 -13.86 21.21 14.74
C ALA A 609 -15.11 21.12 13.81
N PRO A 610 -15.37 22.12 12.94
CA PRO A 610 -16.62 22.21 12.17
C PRO A 610 -16.88 21.06 11.20
N ASP A 611 -15.81 20.37 10.79
CA ASP A 611 -15.76 19.31 9.80
C ASP A 611 -15.31 17.95 10.38
N HIS A 612 -15.29 17.81 11.71
CA HIS A 612 -15.14 16.53 12.40
C HIS A 612 -16.39 15.65 12.25
N PRO A 613 -16.28 14.39 11.79
CA PRO A 613 -17.40 13.45 11.75
C PRO A 613 -17.63 12.85 13.15
N GLY A 614 -18.44 13.55 13.96
CA GLY A 614 -18.74 13.19 15.35
C GLY A 614 -19.15 11.73 15.55
N PHE A 615 -18.64 11.11 16.62
CA PHE A 615 -18.56 9.65 16.73
C PHE A 615 -19.49 9.10 17.83
N GLU A 616 -20.62 8.54 17.44
CA GLU A 616 -21.55 7.90 18.38
C GLU A 616 -20.97 6.61 19.00
N GLY A 617 -21.24 6.39 20.29
CA GLY A 617 -20.87 5.15 21.00
C GLY A 617 -19.61 5.23 21.87
N LEU A 618 -18.95 6.40 21.98
CA LEU A 618 -17.87 6.65 22.94
C LEU A 618 -18.34 7.53 24.11
N ASP A 619 -17.68 7.41 25.27
CA ASP A 619 -17.86 8.33 26.40
C ASP A 619 -17.03 9.65 26.26
N GLU A 620 -17.09 10.52 27.27
CA GLU A 620 -16.37 11.81 27.29
C GLU A 620 -14.82 11.66 27.31
N TRP A 621 -14.29 10.48 27.62
CA TRP A 621 -12.87 10.11 27.55
C TRP A 621 -12.57 9.26 26.29
N GLY A 622 -13.47 9.27 25.29
CA GLY A 622 -13.31 8.43 24.09
C GLY A 622 -13.40 6.93 24.39
N GLY A 623 -13.88 6.55 25.57
CA GLY A 623 -13.96 5.17 26.05
C GLY A 623 -15.06 4.38 25.34
N PHE A 624 -14.74 3.15 24.93
CA PHE A 624 -15.69 2.20 24.32
C PHE A 624 -15.86 0.90 25.12
N GLY A 625 -15.17 0.76 26.26
CA GLY A 625 -15.36 -0.40 27.12
C GLY A 625 -14.37 -0.51 28.27
N ILE A 626 -14.54 -1.59 29.04
CA ILE A 626 -13.67 -2.00 30.14
C ILE A 626 -13.41 -3.50 29.99
N LEU A 627 -12.14 -3.90 29.95
CA LEU A 627 -11.70 -5.28 30.04
C LEU A 627 -11.55 -5.70 31.51
N SER A 628 -12.02 -6.90 31.83
CA SER A 628 -12.08 -7.43 33.20
C SER A 628 -11.98 -8.94 33.21
N ASN A 629 -11.26 -9.50 34.20
CA ASN A 629 -11.16 -10.94 34.43
C ASN A 629 -11.19 -11.19 35.96
N PRO A 630 -12.04 -12.10 36.48
CA PRO A 630 -12.14 -12.38 37.93
C PRO A 630 -10.84 -12.83 38.61
N SER A 631 -9.85 -13.29 37.85
CA SER A 631 -8.52 -13.72 38.31
C SER A 631 -7.42 -12.66 38.15
N GLY A 632 -7.76 -11.43 37.79
CA GLY A 632 -6.82 -10.36 37.47
C GLY A 632 -6.52 -10.24 35.96
N VAL A 633 -6.06 -9.05 35.56
CA VAL A 633 -5.81 -8.67 34.15
C VAL A 633 -4.34 -8.77 33.73
N LEU A 634 -3.39 -8.70 34.69
CA LEU A 634 -1.96 -8.80 34.41
C LEU A 634 -1.58 -10.22 33.98
N GLY A 635 -0.63 -10.33 33.03
CA GLY A 635 -0.16 -11.59 32.45
C GLY A 635 -1.20 -12.37 31.64
N LYS A 636 -2.39 -11.82 31.40
CA LYS A 636 -3.42 -12.39 30.52
C LYS A 636 -3.20 -11.93 29.09
N ASN A 637 -3.51 -12.79 28.11
CA ASN A 637 -3.50 -12.37 26.71
C ASN A 637 -4.70 -11.46 26.40
N ILE A 638 -4.41 -10.33 25.76
CA ILE A 638 -5.36 -9.42 25.12
C ILE A 638 -5.19 -9.61 23.61
N THR A 639 -6.26 -9.98 22.92
CA THR A 639 -6.29 -9.99 21.45
C THR A 639 -6.97 -8.71 20.96
N LEU A 640 -6.18 -7.87 20.29
CA LEU A 640 -6.61 -6.71 19.52
C LEU A 640 -6.83 -7.15 18.08
N LYS A 641 -8.04 -6.96 17.57
CA LYS A 641 -8.38 -7.24 16.17
C LYS A 641 -9.03 -6.03 15.51
N LEU A 642 -8.54 -5.69 14.32
CA LEU A 642 -9.08 -4.69 13.42
C LEU A 642 -9.45 -5.42 12.12
N GLN A 643 -10.73 -5.42 11.77
CA GLN A 643 -11.26 -6.22 10.66
C GLN A 643 -12.30 -5.44 9.85
N LYS A 644 -12.34 -5.64 8.54
CA LYS A 644 -13.31 -5.01 7.64
C LYS A 644 -14.76 -5.22 8.08
N ALA A 645 -15.54 -4.14 8.09
CA ALA A 645 -16.97 -4.10 8.38
C ALA A 645 -17.77 -3.48 7.21
N GLU A 646 -19.11 -3.49 7.26
CA GLU A 646 -19.97 -3.00 6.17
C GLU A 646 -19.75 -1.51 5.88
N GLU A 647 -19.60 -0.68 6.92
CA GLU A 647 -19.39 0.77 6.80
C GLU A 647 -17.96 1.22 7.18
N GLY A 648 -16.98 0.31 7.27
CA GLY A 648 -15.59 0.67 7.64
C GLY A 648 -14.77 -0.48 8.23
N VAL A 649 -14.30 -0.30 9.46
CA VAL A 649 -13.49 -1.28 10.23
C VAL A 649 -14.10 -1.49 11.60
N SER A 650 -14.20 -2.74 12.07
CA SER A 650 -14.52 -3.06 13.46
C SER A 650 -13.25 -3.31 14.26
N LEU A 651 -13.08 -2.54 15.33
CA LEU A 651 -12.11 -2.81 16.39
C LEU A 651 -12.75 -3.72 17.44
N THR A 652 -12.03 -4.77 17.85
CA THR A 652 -12.39 -5.67 18.94
C THR A 652 -11.18 -5.89 19.85
N LEU A 653 -11.42 -5.83 21.16
CA LEU A 653 -10.47 -6.18 22.22
C LEU A 653 -11.07 -7.31 23.05
N ALA A 654 -10.41 -8.47 23.07
CA ALA A 654 -10.84 -9.65 23.81
C ALA A 654 -9.78 -10.05 24.85
N LEU A 655 -10.18 -10.17 26.12
CA LEU A 655 -9.31 -10.58 27.22
C LEU A 655 -9.45 -12.09 27.50
N GLU A 656 -8.32 -12.80 27.58
CA GLU A 656 -8.27 -14.23 27.91
C GLU A 656 -8.97 -14.53 29.25
N GLY A 657 -10.00 -15.38 29.20
CA GLY A 657 -10.82 -15.73 30.37
C GLY A 657 -11.63 -14.58 30.96
N GLY A 658 -11.69 -13.42 30.28
CA GLY A 658 -12.44 -12.23 30.64
C GLY A 658 -13.56 -11.93 29.66
N ASN A 659 -13.94 -10.65 29.55
CA ASN A 659 -14.90 -10.18 28.56
C ASN A 659 -14.25 -9.71 27.24
N THR A 660 -15.11 -9.35 26.29
CA THR A 660 -14.74 -8.73 25.01
C THR A 660 -15.49 -7.40 24.86
N VAL A 661 -14.87 -6.41 24.24
CA VAL A 661 -15.45 -5.10 23.92
C VAL A 661 -15.09 -4.73 22.47
N SER A 662 -15.95 -3.98 21.80
CA SER A 662 -15.80 -3.67 20.37
C SER A 662 -16.43 -2.33 20.01
N VAL A 663 -15.92 -1.69 18.95
CA VAL A 663 -16.42 -0.44 18.38
C VAL A 663 -16.29 -0.44 16.85
N GLY A 664 -17.19 0.25 16.15
CA GLY A 664 -17.19 0.36 14.68
C GLY A 664 -16.62 1.69 14.22
N LEU A 665 -15.45 1.68 13.58
CA LEU A 665 -14.80 2.83 12.97
C LEU A 665 -15.38 3.03 11.56
N SER A 666 -16.16 4.10 11.34
CA SER A 666 -16.77 4.34 10.03
C SER A 666 -15.72 4.78 8.98
N ALA A 667 -15.99 4.51 7.70
CA ALA A 667 -15.14 4.93 6.59
C ALA A 667 -15.04 6.46 6.47
N GLN A 668 -16.07 7.20 6.92
CA GLN A 668 -16.03 8.66 7.01
C GLN A 668 -15.09 9.11 8.15
N TYR A 669 -15.14 8.45 9.30
CA TYR A 669 -14.24 8.74 10.42
C TYR A 669 -12.79 8.43 10.08
N LEU A 670 -12.51 7.24 9.55
CA LEU A 670 -11.17 6.87 9.08
C LEU A 670 -10.68 7.82 7.96
N GLY A 671 -11.57 8.22 7.04
CA GLY A 671 -11.24 9.17 5.97
C GLY A 671 -11.02 10.63 6.42
N TYR A 672 -11.43 10.98 7.65
CA TYR A 672 -11.04 12.23 8.32
C TYR A 672 -9.71 12.06 9.06
N LEU A 673 -9.60 11.00 9.86
CA LEU A 673 -8.46 10.71 10.72
C LEU A 673 -7.17 10.47 9.94
N PHE A 674 -7.26 9.83 8.76
CA PHE A 674 -6.15 9.49 7.88
C PHE A 674 -6.01 10.47 6.70
N ARG A 675 -6.18 11.77 6.94
CA ARG A 675 -6.07 12.82 5.91
C ARG A 675 -5.04 13.90 6.25
N THR A 676 -4.13 14.13 5.30
CA THR A 676 -3.18 15.26 5.27
C THR A 676 -3.62 16.29 4.22
N ASP A 677 -2.86 17.39 4.09
CA ASP A 677 -3.03 18.36 3.00
C ASP A 677 -2.61 17.79 1.64
N ASP A 678 -1.66 16.83 1.60
CA ASP A 678 -1.22 16.15 0.38
C ASP A 678 -2.17 15.02 -0.08
N GLY A 679 -3.04 14.51 0.81
CA GLY A 679 -4.08 13.55 0.44
C GLY A 679 -4.56 12.64 1.57
N ASN A 680 -5.20 11.53 1.20
CA ASN A 680 -5.58 10.49 2.15
C ASN A 680 -4.43 9.48 2.28
N VAL A 681 -4.06 9.14 3.52
CA VAL A 681 -3.09 8.11 3.85
C VAL A 681 -3.69 6.73 3.55
N ASP A 682 -2.83 5.83 3.05
CA ASP A 682 -3.21 4.46 2.74
C ASP A 682 -3.33 3.62 4.02
N THR A 683 -4.56 3.36 4.46
CA THR A 683 -4.85 2.57 5.67
C THR A 683 -4.52 1.08 5.56
N SER A 684 -4.03 0.62 4.39
CA SER A 684 -3.36 -0.69 4.23
C SER A 684 -1.85 -0.66 4.54
N LYS A 685 -1.26 0.54 4.76
CA LYS A 685 0.18 0.76 4.94
C LYS A 685 0.48 1.74 6.08
N LEU A 686 -0.03 1.44 7.27
CA LEU A 686 0.29 2.21 8.47
C LEU A 686 1.52 1.63 9.19
N VAL A 687 2.13 2.44 10.04
CA VAL A 687 3.19 2.04 10.97
C VAL A 687 2.58 1.77 12.35
N LEU A 688 2.93 0.64 12.95
CA LEU A 688 2.52 0.26 14.31
C LEU A 688 3.56 0.73 15.32
N ASN A 689 3.15 1.48 16.35
CA ASN A 689 4.04 1.85 17.48
C ASN A 689 3.34 1.80 18.85
N PHE A 690 4.15 1.74 19.90
CA PHE A 690 3.73 1.64 21.30
C PHE A 690 4.31 2.80 22.12
N THR A 691 3.47 3.44 22.95
CA THR A 691 3.85 4.59 23.78
C THR A 691 3.29 4.51 25.20
N THR A 692 3.91 5.23 26.14
CA THR A 692 3.47 5.33 27.54
C THR A 692 2.57 6.53 27.79
N GLY A 693 1.85 6.52 28.91
CA GLY A 693 1.04 7.65 29.37
C GLY A 693 -0.10 8.00 28.42
N GLU A 694 -0.40 9.29 28.32
CA GLU A 694 -1.19 9.88 27.24
C GLU A 694 -0.27 10.70 26.30
N GLY A 695 0.95 10.19 26.05
CA GLY A 695 1.95 10.69 25.08
C GLY A 695 2.47 12.14 25.20
N MET A 696 1.83 12.99 26.01
CA MET A 696 2.36 14.29 26.46
C MET A 696 2.62 14.33 27.96
N THR A 697 1.98 13.43 28.72
CA THR A 697 2.11 13.30 30.18
C THR A 697 2.23 11.82 30.55
N SER A 698 3.26 11.50 31.34
CA SER A 698 3.54 10.13 31.76
C SER A 698 2.72 9.84 33.02
N PHE A 699 2.16 8.64 33.09
CA PHE A 699 1.14 8.27 34.08
C PHE A 699 1.43 6.91 34.75
N ASN A 700 2.63 6.34 34.56
CA ASN A 700 3.00 5.05 35.16
C ASN A 700 3.63 5.21 36.55
N GLY A 701 3.47 6.37 37.20
CA GLY A 701 3.80 6.57 38.61
C GLY A 701 5.29 6.38 38.94
N GLY A 702 6.18 6.69 37.99
CA GLY A 702 7.63 6.50 38.10
C GLY A 702 8.10 5.06 37.85
N GLN A 703 7.27 4.17 37.29
CA GLN A 703 7.62 2.77 37.03
C GLN A 703 7.64 2.40 35.55
N ASP A 704 8.65 1.59 35.17
CA ASP A 704 8.69 0.94 33.87
C ASP A 704 7.54 -0.05 33.68
N MET A 705 6.92 0.05 32.52
CA MET A 705 5.89 -0.85 32.01
C MET A 705 6.53 -1.99 31.23
N GLU A 706 6.04 -3.20 31.45
CA GLU A 706 6.48 -4.41 30.76
C GLU A 706 5.27 -5.07 30.07
N LEU A 707 5.37 -5.25 28.75
CA LEU A 707 4.37 -5.88 27.88
C LEU A 707 5.03 -7.05 27.16
N THR A 708 4.30 -8.14 26.86
CA THR A 708 4.80 -9.18 25.96
C THR A 708 3.88 -9.33 24.75
N VAL A 709 4.32 -8.87 23.59
CA VAL A 709 3.64 -9.08 22.31
C VAL A 709 3.87 -10.53 21.88
N LYS A 710 2.82 -11.35 21.86
CA LYS A 710 2.89 -12.77 21.48
C LYS A 710 2.86 -12.99 19.98
N THR A 711 1.95 -12.33 19.26
CA THR A 711 1.87 -12.42 17.79
C THR A 711 1.35 -11.12 17.21
N ILE A 712 1.89 -10.72 16.05
CA ILE A 712 1.28 -9.76 15.12
C ILE A 712 1.01 -10.52 13.82
N LYS A 713 -0.21 -10.38 13.28
CA LYS A 713 -0.64 -10.97 12.00
C LYS A 713 -0.78 -9.85 10.97
N ASP A 714 0.34 -9.54 10.34
CA ASP A 714 0.50 -8.58 9.25
C ASP A 714 0.76 -9.30 7.92
N GLU A 715 1.09 -8.55 6.86
CA GLU A 715 1.46 -9.14 5.57
C GLU A 715 2.73 -10.00 5.68
N TYR A 716 3.73 -9.54 6.44
CA TYR A 716 4.99 -10.26 6.65
C TYR A 716 4.75 -11.64 7.29
N PHE A 717 3.96 -11.72 8.36
CA PHE A 717 3.58 -12.97 9.02
C PHE A 717 2.85 -13.92 8.04
N ARG A 718 1.98 -13.40 7.18
CA ARG A 718 1.32 -14.20 6.13
C ARG A 718 2.33 -14.72 5.10
N ASN A 719 3.24 -13.87 4.64
CA ASN A 719 4.29 -14.23 3.67
C ASN A 719 5.31 -15.25 4.22
N VAL A 720 5.74 -15.10 5.47
CA VAL A 720 6.60 -16.05 6.20
C VAL A 720 5.95 -17.42 6.34
N ASN A 721 4.69 -17.49 6.78
CA ASN A 721 3.98 -18.76 6.92
C ASN A 721 3.72 -19.40 5.55
N SER A 722 3.44 -18.60 4.52
CA SER A 722 3.32 -19.06 3.13
C SER A 722 4.64 -19.65 2.61
N LEU A 723 5.77 -18.99 2.85
CA LEU A 723 7.11 -19.49 2.53
C LEU A 723 7.41 -20.82 3.23
N TYR A 724 7.16 -20.92 4.54
CA TYR A 724 7.41 -22.16 5.26
C TYR A 724 6.52 -23.31 4.74
N ALA A 725 5.24 -23.05 4.43
CA ALA A 725 4.34 -24.05 3.86
C ALA A 725 4.72 -24.46 2.41
N GLN A 726 5.17 -23.51 1.59
CA GLN A 726 5.72 -23.77 0.26
C GLN A 726 7.01 -24.57 0.34
N PHE A 727 7.97 -24.18 1.20
CA PHE A 727 9.21 -24.92 1.40
C PHE A 727 8.97 -26.38 1.83
N ASP A 728 8.03 -26.59 2.76
CA ASP A 728 7.66 -27.92 3.22
C ASP A 728 6.95 -28.75 2.12
N SER A 729 6.31 -28.08 1.14
CA SER A 729 5.68 -28.70 -0.03
C SER A 729 6.69 -29.00 -1.13
N TYR A 730 7.59 -28.06 -1.42
CA TYR A 730 8.74 -28.19 -2.30
C TYR A 730 9.69 -29.31 -1.86
N LYS A 731 9.93 -29.46 -0.56
CA LYS A 731 10.69 -30.60 -0.02
C LYS A 731 10.03 -31.93 -0.36
N LYS A 732 8.72 -32.09 -0.08
CA LYS A 732 7.95 -33.30 -0.41
C LYS A 732 7.90 -33.56 -1.92
N LEU A 733 7.81 -32.50 -2.74
CA LEU A 733 7.89 -32.56 -4.20
C LEU A 733 9.27 -33.05 -4.67
N THR A 734 10.36 -32.49 -4.13
CA THR A 734 11.74 -32.91 -4.40
C THR A 734 11.90 -34.40 -4.15
N GLU A 735 11.45 -34.89 -2.99
CA GLU A 735 11.53 -36.33 -2.66
C GLU A 735 10.73 -37.19 -3.63
N SER A 736 9.50 -36.80 -3.98
CA SER A 736 8.61 -37.49 -4.92
C SER A 736 9.16 -37.55 -6.36
N LEU A 737 9.82 -36.48 -6.82
CA LEU A 737 10.39 -36.41 -8.17
C LEU A 737 11.77 -37.10 -8.26
N SER A 738 12.59 -37.03 -7.21
CA SER A 738 13.96 -37.56 -7.18
C SER A 738 14.10 -39.08 -7.38
N VAL A 739 13.00 -39.83 -7.20
CA VAL A 739 12.95 -41.30 -7.31
C VAL A 739 12.32 -41.80 -8.62
N LYS A 740 12.03 -40.91 -9.58
CA LYS A 740 11.41 -41.27 -10.86
C LYS A 740 12.44 -41.64 -11.92
N GLU A 741 12.05 -42.51 -12.85
CA GLU A 741 12.86 -42.85 -14.04
C GLU A 741 12.90 -41.72 -15.07
N SER A 742 11.86 -40.86 -15.11
CA SER A 742 11.76 -39.69 -15.98
C SER A 742 10.77 -38.67 -15.41
N LEU A 743 10.86 -37.42 -15.90
CA LEU A 743 9.97 -36.32 -15.54
C LEU A 743 9.25 -35.78 -16.78
N THR A 744 8.06 -35.23 -16.60
CA THR A 744 7.36 -34.45 -17.63
C THR A 744 7.67 -32.95 -17.50
N PHE A 745 7.54 -32.20 -18.61
CA PHE A 745 7.70 -30.74 -18.59
C PHE A 745 6.84 -30.04 -17.52
N ASN A 746 5.61 -30.50 -17.29
CA ASN A 746 4.71 -29.91 -16.29
C ASN A 746 5.26 -30.06 -14.86
N GLU A 747 5.91 -31.19 -14.54
CA GLU A 747 6.52 -31.42 -13.24
C GLU A 747 7.78 -30.58 -13.05
N ILE A 748 8.62 -30.48 -14.08
CA ILE A 748 9.82 -29.63 -14.09
C ILE A 748 9.43 -28.15 -13.92
N SER A 749 8.45 -27.68 -14.70
CA SER A 749 7.97 -26.30 -14.64
C SER A 749 7.27 -25.97 -13.31
N ALA A 750 6.60 -26.93 -12.67
CA ALA A 750 6.02 -26.73 -11.35
C ALA A 750 7.10 -26.68 -10.25
N TYR A 751 8.05 -27.61 -10.27
CA TYR A 751 9.19 -27.66 -9.34
C TYR A 751 10.05 -26.38 -9.42
N ASN A 752 10.35 -25.90 -10.62
CA ASN A 752 11.11 -24.66 -10.83
C ASN A 752 10.31 -23.40 -10.43
N ALA A 753 9.00 -23.37 -10.66
CA ALA A 753 8.15 -22.25 -10.23
C ALA A 753 8.01 -22.17 -8.70
N GLU A 754 7.83 -23.31 -8.04
CA GLU A 754 7.79 -23.41 -6.56
C GLU A 754 9.13 -22.92 -5.97
N LYS A 755 10.26 -23.37 -6.52
CA LYS A 755 11.59 -22.89 -6.14
C LYS A 755 11.76 -21.38 -6.35
N GLN A 756 11.33 -20.84 -7.48
CA GLN A 756 11.39 -19.41 -7.76
C GLN A 756 10.52 -18.58 -6.80
N SER A 757 9.33 -19.08 -6.43
CA SER A 757 8.45 -18.46 -5.43
C SER A 757 9.09 -18.44 -4.03
N ILE A 758 9.67 -19.58 -3.62
CA ILE A 758 10.45 -19.72 -2.38
C ILE A 758 11.63 -18.76 -2.35
N ASP A 759 12.42 -18.68 -3.42
CA ASP A 759 13.60 -17.80 -3.48
C ASP A 759 13.20 -16.33 -3.41
N ALA A 760 12.13 -15.91 -4.08
CA ALA A 760 11.58 -14.56 -3.98
C ALA A 760 11.11 -14.23 -2.56
N LEU A 761 10.29 -15.09 -1.94
CA LEU A 761 9.76 -14.88 -0.59
C LEU A 761 10.86 -14.95 0.50
N SER A 762 11.92 -15.73 0.28
CA SER A 762 13.01 -15.89 1.26
C SER A 762 13.95 -14.69 1.34
N LYS A 763 13.94 -13.82 0.34
CA LYS A 763 14.86 -12.68 0.24
C LYS A 763 14.56 -11.58 1.26
N ASP A 764 13.29 -11.38 1.59
CA ASP A 764 12.85 -10.25 2.42
C ASP A 764 12.58 -10.66 3.88
N LEU A 765 13.20 -11.76 4.33
CA LEU A 765 13.13 -12.27 5.71
C LEU A 765 14.00 -11.48 6.68
N ARG A 766 13.45 -11.19 7.87
CA ARG A 766 14.19 -10.67 9.04
C ARG A 766 15.17 -11.73 9.54
N THR A 767 16.25 -11.29 10.20
CA THR A 767 17.35 -12.14 10.72
C THR A 767 16.93 -13.44 11.40
N HIS A 768 15.87 -13.43 12.22
CA HIS A 768 15.39 -14.64 12.93
C HIS A 768 14.63 -15.62 12.00
N GLU A 769 13.70 -15.14 11.17
CA GLU A 769 13.06 -16.00 10.17
C GLU A 769 14.05 -16.48 9.10
N ALA A 770 15.04 -15.66 8.73
CA ALA A 770 16.11 -16.03 7.81
C ALA A 770 16.99 -17.16 8.38
N ALA A 771 17.34 -17.11 9.68
CA ALA A 771 18.04 -18.19 10.37
C ALA A 771 17.22 -19.49 10.39
N LYS A 772 15.93 -19.40 10.74
CA LYS A 772 15.01 -20.55 10.72
C LYS A 772 14.81 -21.13 9.31
N TYR A 773 14.71 -20.27 8.29
CA TYR A 773 14.68 -20.70 6.89
C TYR A 773 16.00 -21.38 6.48
N ALA A 774 17.16 -20.86 6.93
CA ALA A 774 18.45 -21.48 6.67
C ALA A 774 18.53 -22.89 7.30
N GLU A 775 18.08 -23.06 8.56
CA GLU A 775 17.95 -24.38 9.20
C GLU A 775 17.04 -25.31 8.42
N MET A 776 15.84 -24.86 8.02
CA MET A 776 14.92 -25.63 7.19
C MET A 776 15.56 -26.02 5.85
N SER A 777 16.26 -25.10 5.19
CA SER A 777 16.98 -25.34 3.92
C SER A 777 18.12 -26.36 4.06
N ALA A 778 18.81 -26.39 5.21
CA ALA A 778 19.84 -27.37 5.50
C ALA A 778 19.30 -28.80 5.69
N THR A 779 17.98 -28.97 5.89
CA THR A 779 17.32 -30.28 5.90
C THR A 779 16.94 -30.81 4.51
N LEU A 780 17.33 -30.11 3.43
CA LEU A 780 17.03 -30.46 2.05
C LEU A 780 18.16 -31.32 1.46
N ASP A 781 17.83 -32.50 0.95
CA ASP A 781 18.83 -33.47 0.50
C ASP A 781 19.44 -33.07 -0.85
N ALA A 782 20.70 -32.64 -0.81
CA ALA A 782 21.47 -32.22 -2.00
C ALA A 782 21.58 -33.32 -3.07
N SER A 783 21.54 -34.60 -2.70
CA SER A 783 21.56 -35.70 -3.67
C SER A 783 20.22 -35.84 -4.41
N LYS A 784 19.09 -35.57 -3.73
CA LYS A 784 17.75 -35.56 -4.33
C LYS A 784 17.56 -34.34 -5.24
N LEU A 785 18.07 -33.17 -4.86
CA LEU A 785 18.08 -31.98 -5.71
C LEU A 785 18.84 -32.25 -7.02
N ALA A 786 20.08 -32.77 -6.91
CA ALA A 786 20.89 -33.12 -8.08
C ALA A 786 20.24 -34.21 -8.96
N ALA A 787 19.50 -35.15 -8.36
CA ALA A 787 18.73 -36.15 -9.11
C ALA A 787 17.58 -35.53 -9.91
N VAL A 788 16.80 -34.61 -9.32
CA VAL A 788 15.72 -33.90 -10.04
C VAL A 788 16.28 -33.04 -11.17
N ASP A 789 17.38 -32.31 -10.93
CA ASP A 789 18.00 -31.47 -11.97
C ASP A 789 18.61 -32.32 -13.11
N ALA A 790 19.19 -33.48 -12.81
CA ALA A 790 19.67 -34.43 -13.81
C ALA A 790 18.52 -35.06 -14.63
N LEU A 791 17.41 -35.41 -13.99
CA LEU A 791 16.20 -35.91 -14.66
C LEU A 791 15.58 -34.84 -15.58
N ALA A 792 15.57 -33.57 -15.16
CA ALA A 792 15.14 -32.47 -16.00
C ALA A 792 16.05 -32.30 -17.23
N ALA A 793 17.38 -32.28 -17.04
CA ALA A 793 18.33 -32.22 -18.15
C ALA A 793 18.21 -33.44 -19.10
N ALA A 794 17.88 -34.63 -18.58
CA ALA A 794 17.60 -35.82 -19.37
C ALA A 794 16.28 -35.72 -20.17
N TYR A 795 15.23 -35.09 -19.61
CA TYR A 795 14.01 -34.78 -20.36
C TYR A 795 14.28 -33.86 -21.55
N MET A 796 15.07 -32.79 -21.38
CA MET A 796 15.36 -31.88 -22.50
C MET A 796 16.26 -32.56 -23.55
N ARG A 797 17.28 -33.33 -23.14
CA ARG A 797 18.09 -34.17 -24.05
C ARG A 797 17.24 -35.10 -24.89
N SER A 798 16.40 -35.94 -24.26
CA SER A 798 15.56 -36.90 -24.97
C SER A 798 14.49 -36.25 -25.85
N SER A 799 13.98 -35.09 -25.44
CA SER A 799 13.06 -34.28 -26.25
C SER A 799 13.74 -33.73 -27.50
N LEU A 800 14.95 -33.18 -27.40
CA LEU A 800 15.69 -32.65 -28.54
C LEU A 800 16.20 -33.76 -29.47
N GLU A 801 16.69 -34.87 -28.91
CA GLU A 801 17.10 -36.08 -29.66
C GLU A 801 15.93 -36.62 -30.51
N SER A 802 14.69 -36.56 -30.01
CA SER A 802 13.50 -37.00 -30.74
C SER A 802 13.15 -36.18 -31.99
N LEU A 803 13.82 -35.04 -32.21
CA LEU A 803 13.66 -34.17 -33.38
C LEU A 803 14.77 -34.33 -34.43
N LYS A 804 15.78 -35.18 -34.17
CA LYS A 804 16.81 -35.52 -35.18
C LYS A 804 16.21 -36.37 -36.30
N ASN A 805 16.89 -36.42 -37.45
CA ASN A 805 16.40 -37.02 -38.72
C ASN A 805 15.24 -36.20 -39.34
N VAL A 806 15.50 -34.91 -39.58
CA VAL A 806 14.55 -34.03 -40.27
C VAL A 806 14.46 -34.42 -41.76
N THR A 807 13.26 -34.50 -42.30
CA THR A 807 13.03 -34.85 -43.72
C THR A 807 12.10 -33.85 -44.41
N VAL A 808 12.06 -33.84 -45.74
CA VAL A 808 11.18 -32.93 -46.53
C VAL A 808 9.68 -33.17 -46.28
N GLU A 809 9.30 -34.35 -45.78
CA GLU A 809 7.95 -34.64 -45.28
C GLU A 809 7.74 -34.06 -43.88
N ASN A 810 8.62 -34.33 -42.91
CA ASN A 810 8.40 -34.02 -41.49
C ASN A 810 8.74 -32.57 -41.09
N VAL A 811 9.54 -31.85 -41.90
CA VAL A 811 10.22 -30.61 -41.47
C VAL A 811 9.32 -29.52 -40.87
N ALA A 812 8.07 -29.38 -41.34
CA ALA A 812 7.13 -28.39 -40.79
C ALA A 812 6.60 -28.77 -39.39
N GLU A 813 6.41 -30.08 -39.14
CA GLU A 813 6.05 -30.58 -37.82
C GLU A 813 7.25 -30.49 -36.86
N THR A 814 8.44 -30.84 -37.35
CA THR A 814 9.70 -30.75 -36.61
C THR A 814 10.03 -29.33 -36.21
N GLU A 815 9.90 -28.36 -37.13
CA GLU A 815 10.07 -26.92 -36.86
C GLU A 815 9.09 -26.41 -35.79
N THR A 816 7.82 -26.85 -35.85
CA THR A 816 6.80 -26.51 -34.85
C THR A 816 7.14 -27.07 -33.47
N LYS A 817 7.57 -28.33 -33.38
CA LYS A 817 8.00 -28.98 -32.13
C LYS A 817 9.28 -28.35 -31.57
N PHE A 818 10.24 -28.03 -32.42
CA PHE A 818 11.51 -27.40 -32.06
C PHE A 818 11.28 -26.02 -31.41
N ALA A 819 10.44 -25.17 -32.01
CA ALA A 819 10.06 -23.88 -31.43
C ALA A 819 9.36 -24.02 -30.07
N ALA A 820 8.55 -25.07 -29.89
CA ALA A 820 7.93 -25.36 -28.60
C ALA A 820 8.96 -25.78 -27.53
N LEU A 821 10.01 -26.55 -27.88
CA LEU A 821 11.07 -26.92 -26.93
C LEU A 821 11.88 -25.72 -26.44
N PHE A 822 12.16 -24.72 -27.28
CA PHE A 822 12.79 -23.47 -26.81
C PHE A 822 11.91 -22.72 -25.81
N THR A 823 10.58 -22.72 -26.02
CA THR A 823 9.62 -22.13 -25.07
C THR A 823 9.59 -22.90 -23.74
N GLN A 824 9.83 -24.21 -23.77
CA GLN A 824 10.00 -25.03 -22.56
C GLN A 824 11.34 -24.76 -21.87
N TRP A 825 12.44 -24.64 -22.63
CA TRP A 825 13.79 -24.40 -22.11
C TRP A 825 13.89 -23.14 -21.25
N GLU A 826 13.12 -22.09 -21.57
CA GLU A 826 13.03 -20.89 -20.71
C GLU A 826 12.32 -21.08 -19.36
N LYS A 827 11.86 -22.30 -19.04
CA LYS A 827 11.40 -22.70 -17.70
C LYS A 827 12.39 -23.56 -16.92
N PHE A 828 13.60 -23.80 -17.46
CA PHE A 828 14.64 -24.60 -16.80
C PHE A 828 15.54 -23.73 -15.92
N SER A 829 15.92 -24.25 -14.75
CA SER A 829 16.81 -23.55 -13.82
C SER A 829 18.23 -23.42 -14.39
N ALA A 830 19.01 -22.45 -13.90
CA ALA A 830 20.40 -22.29 -14.35
C ALA A 830 21.26 -23.54 -14.11
N ALA A 831 21.00 -24.29 -13.02
CA ALA A 831 21.65 -25.56 -12.75
C ALA A 831 21.27 -26.64 -13.76
N GLN A 832 19.98 -26.76 -14.11
CA GLN A 832 19.50 -27.69 -15.12
C GLN A 832 20.03 -27.35 -16.53
N LYS A 833 20.11 -26.05 -16.87
CA LYS A 833 20.71 -25.60 -18.13
C LYS A 833 22.21 -25.96 -18.18
N ALA A 834 22.96 -25.75 -17.10
CA ALA A 834 24.38 -26.13 -17.00
C ALA A 834 24.63 -27.65 -17.08
N LEU A 835 23.65 -28.49 -16.75
CA LEU A 835 23.74 -29.95 -16.93
C LEU A 835 23.54 -30.42 -18.38
N TYR A 836 23.18 -29.53 -19.32
CA TYR A 836 23.12 -29.83 -20.77
C TYR A 836 23.87 -28.75 -21.58
N ASP A 837 25.17 -28.69 -21.36
CA ASP A 837 26.15 -27.80 -22.01
C ASP A 837 26.19 -27.88 -23.55
N THR A 838 25.85 -29.03 -24.16
CA THR A 838 25.79 -29.16 -25.62
C THR A 838 24.45 -28.74 -26.26
N PHE A 839 23.45 -28.30 -25.48
CA PHE A 839 22.10 -27.98 -25.99
C PHE A 839 22.12 -27.06 -27.22
N ASP A 840 22.88 -25.96 -27.18
CA ASP A 840 22.93 -25.01 -28.30
C ASP A 840 23.53 -25.64 -29.56
N ALA A 841 24.55 -26.50 -29.42
CA ALA A 841 25.18 -27.19 -30.56
C ALA A 841 24.28 -28.30 -31.14
N ASP A 842 23.60 -29.08 -30.29
CA ASP A 842 22.59 -30.07 -30.72
C ASP A 842 21.40 -29.38 -31.43
N ALA A 843 20.98 -28.21 -30.93
CA ALA A 843 19.89 -27.44 -31.51
C ALA A 843 20.29 -26.72 -32.81
N ASP A 844 21.52 -26.20 -32.90
CA ASP A 844 22.04 -25.59 -34.11
C ASP A 844 22.11 -26.59 -35.28
N ALA A 845 22.49 -27.85 -35.00
CA ALA A 845 22.45 -28.94 -35.99
C ALA A 845 21.02 -29.18 -36.51
N ILE A 846 20.03 -29.32 -35.62
CA ILE A 846 18.62 -29.52 -36.01
C ILE A 846 18.10 -28.28 -36.78
N ARG A 847 18.55 -27.06 -36.44
CA ARG A 847 18.17 -25.84 -37.17
C ARG A 847 18.76 -25.79 -38.58
N ALA A 848 19.98 -26.32 -38.77
CA ALA A 848 20.58 -26.48 -40.08
C ALA A 848 19.81 -27.51 -40.93
N ASP A 849 19.46 -28.66 -40.35
CA ASP A 849 18.63 -29.69 -41.00
C ASP A 849 17.25 -29.14 -41.43
N ILE A 850 16.59 -28.37 -40.56
CA ILE A 850 15.31 -27.71 -40.88
C ILE A 850 15.47 -26.73 -42.05
N ALA A 851 16.52 -25.91 -42.07
CA ALA A 851 16.78 -24.97 -43.16
C ALA A 851 17.10 -25.69 -44.48
N GLY A 852 17.91 -26.75 -44.43
CA GLY A 852 18.26 -27.60 -45.57
C GLY A 852 17.04 -28.28 -46.19
N CYS A 853 16.24 -28.98 -45.38
CA CYS A 853 15.03 -29.65 -45.84
C CYS A 853 13.93 -28.68 -46.32
N LYS A 854 13.77 -27.49 -45.72
CA LYS A 854 12.86 -26.46 -46.26
C LYS A 854 13.31 -25.94 -47.62
N THR A 855 14.61 -25.76 -47.81
CA THR A 855 15.18 -25.31 -49.10
C THR A 855 15.05 -26.41 -50.16
N ALA A 856 15.35 -27.67 -49.83
CA ALA A 856 15.15 -28.82 -50.72
C ALA A 856 13.68 -28.97 -51.16
N LYS A 857 12.72 -28.73 -50.24
CA LYS A 857 11.29 -28.76 -50.54
C LYS A 857 10.85 -27.65 -51.48
N SER A 858 11.23 -26.39 -51.19
CA SER A 858 10.97 -25.24 -52.08
C SER A 858 11.54 -25.50 -53.48
N LEU A 859 12.79 -25.97 -53.57
CA LEU A 859 13.40 -26.31 -54.84
C LEU A 859 12.67 -27.45 -55.57
N THR A 860 12.20 -28.48 -54.87
CA THR A 860 11.43 -29.57 -55.50
C THR A 860 10.14 -29.03 -56.13
N GLU A 861 9.46 -28.09 -55.47
CA GLU A 861 8.24 -27.45 -55.98
C GLU A 861 8.55 -26.48 -57.15
N GLU A 862 9.56 -25.62 -57.00
CA GLU A 862 10.00 -24.67 -58.04
C GLU A 862 10.52 -25.39 -59.31
N ILE A 863 11.29 -26.47 -59.15
CA ILE A 863 11.77 -27.33 -60.24
C ILE A 863 10.59 -28.01 -60.94
N SER A 864 9.59 -28.49 -60.20
CA SER A 864 8.39 -29.09 -60.80
C SER A 864 7.63 -28.09 -61.67
N ALA A 865 7.52 -26.84 -61.23
CA ALA A 865 6.89 -25.76 -61.99
C ALA A 865 7.70 -25.31 -63.23
N LEU A 866 9.02 -25.50 -63.23
CA LEU A 866 9.86 -25.30 -64.43
C LEU A 866 9.67 -26.44 -65.44
N ILE A 867 9.82 -27.70 -65.00
CA ILE A 867 9.77 -28.89 -65.87
C ILE A 867 8.38 -29.09 -66.48
N ALA A 868 7.30 -28.64 -65.80
CA ALA A 868 5.94 -28.66 -66.33
C ALA A 868 5.69 -27.76 -67.57
N GLN A 869 6.73 -27.07 -68.08
CA GLN A 869 6.69 -26.24 -69.30
C GLN A 869 7.22 -27.00 -70.53
N ASP A 870 7.14 -28.33 -70.52
CA ASP A 870 7.42 -29.22 -71.67
C ASP A 870 6.11 -29.53 -72.44
N PRO A 871 6.09 -29.55 -73.79
CA PRO A 871 7.19 -29.34 -74.73
C PRO A 871 7.72 -27.89 -74.74
N LEU A 872 9.05 -27.75 -74.85
CA LEU A 872 9.75 -26.46 -74.80
C LEU A 872 9.11 -25.37 -75.70
N PRO A 873 8.71 -24.21 -75.13
CA PRO A 873 8.01 -23.15 -75.85
C PRO A 873 8.96 -22.17 -76.58
N THR A 874 8.38 -21.31 -77.39
CA THR A 874 9.07 -20.32 -78.24
C THR A 874 9.82 -19.20 -77.51
N ASN A 875 9.73 -19.10 -76.17
CA ASN A 875 10.48 -18.13 -75.36
C ASN A 875 11.59 -18.82 -74.54
N ILE A 876 12.53 -19.44 -75.25
CA ILE A 876 13.58 -20.28 -74.65
C ILE A 876 14.52 -19.50 -73.72
N GLU A 877 14.81 -18.23 -74.02
CA GLU A 877 15.76 -17.42 -73.22
C GLU A 877 15.22 -17.10 -71.82
N THR A 878 13.91 -16.88 -71.68
CA THR A 878 13.28 -16.72 -70.36
C THR A 878 13.38 -18.02 -69.55
N LEU A 879 13.24 -19.18 -70.19
CA LEU A 879 13.41 -20.48 -69.55
C LEU A 879 14.87 -20.78 -69.17
N ARG A 880 15.83 -20.43 -70.04
CA ARG A 880 17.28 -20.54 -69.75
C ARG A 880 17.67 -19.68 -68.54
N ALA A 881 17.16 -18.44 -68.45
CA ALA A 881 17.37 -17.58 -67.30
C ALA A 881 16.74 -18.14 -66.01
N ASN A 882 15.49 -18.63 -66.07
CA ASN A 882 14.81 -19.25 -64.93
C ASN A 882 15.52 -20.53 -64.47
N TYR A 883 15.98 -21.37 -65.40
CA TYR A 883 16.79 -22.55 -65.10
C TYR A 883 18.10 -22.17 -64.40
N ALA A 884 18.83 -21.17 -64.92
CA ALA A 884 20.10 -20.72 -64.34
C ALA A 884 19.93 -20.21 -62.90
N ALA A 885 18.88 -19.41 -62.63
CA ALA A 885 18.58 -18.91 -61.29
C ALA A 885 18.19 -20.02 -60.31
N LEU A 886 17.41 -21.02 -60.75
CA LEU A 886 17.11 -22.21 -59.94
C LEU A 886 18.35 -23.10 -59.76
N ARG A 887 19.24 -23.13 -60.74
CA ARG A 887 20.47 -23.92 -60.71
C ARG A 887 21.48 -23.36 -59.72
N GLU A 888 21.61 -22.04 -59.63
CA GLU A 888 22.43 -21.37 -58.60
C GLU A 888 21.95 -21.74 -57.18
N LYS A 889 20.63 -21.67 -56.92
CA LYS A 889 20.04 -22.12 -55.64
C LYS A 889 20.33 -23.60 -55.36
N TYR A 890 20.22 -24.48 -56.37
CA TYR A 890 20.47 -25.91 -56.24
C TYR A 890 21.94 -26.23 -55.96
N ASP A 891 22.88 -25.60 -56.69
CA ASP A 891 24.31 -25.83 -56.50
C ASP A 891 24.81 -25.26 -55.15
N ALA A 892 24.14 -24.23 -54.61
CA ALA A 892 24.40 -23.69 -53.27
C ALA A 892 23.85 -24.54 -52.10
N LEU A 893 22.89 -25.44 -52.34
CA LEU A 893 22.37 -26.34 -51.30
C LEU A 893 23.41 -27.42 -50.93
N ALA A 894 23.55 -27.73 -49.63
CA ALA A 894 24.49 -28.76 -49.17
C ALA A 894 24.16 -30.15 -49.74
N ALA A 895 25.20 -30.99 -49.87
CA ALA A 895 25.11 -32.23 -50.65
C ALA A 895 24.09 -33.22 -50.08
N GLU A 896 23.98 -33.37 -48.76
CA GLU A 896 22.96 -34.23 -48.13
C GLU A 896 21.53 -33.81 -48.50
N TYR A 897 21.18 -32.52 -48.41
CA TYR A 897 19.81 -32.07 -48.67
C TYR A 897 19.46 -32.06 -50.16
N ARG A 898 20.45 -31.98 -51.06
CA ARG A 898 20.23 -32.18 -52.51
C ARG A 898 19.72 -33.58 -52.84
N GLU A 899 20.11 -34.60 -52.08
CA GLU A 899 19.62 -35.96 -52.31
C GLU A 899 18.11 -36.07 -52.07
N HIS A 900 17.52 -35.22 -51.22
CA HIS A 900 16.08 -35.16 -50.98
C HIS A 900 15.26 -34.49 -52.10
N ILE A 901 15.90 -33.89 -53.11
CA ILE A 901 15.20 -33.28 -54.25
C ILE A 901 14.77 -34.38 -55.23
N ALA A 902 13.53 -34.85 -55.10
CA ALA A 902 13.02 -36.04 -55.79
C ALA A 902 13.05 -35.95 -57.34
N ASN A 903 13.05 -34.73 -57.90
CA ASN A 903 13.08 -34.45 -59.33
C ASN A 903 14.46 -33.96 -59.84
N ARG A 904 15.52 -34.09 -59.03
CA ARG A 904 16.89 -33.63 -59.36
C ARG A 904 17.40 -34.12 -60.72
N GLU A 905 17.18 -35.39 -61.07
CA GLU A 905 17.66 -35.97 -62.33
C GLU A 905 16.91 -35.39 -63.53
N GLN A 906 15.61 -35.14 -63.36
CA GLN A 906 14.77 -34.48 -64.37
C GLN A 906 15.19 -33.02 -64.56
N PHE A 907 15.59 -32.32 -63.48
CA PHE A 907 16.12 -30.96 -63.55
C PHE A 907 17.44 -30.88 -64.31
N LEU A 908 18.37 -31.81 -64.05
CA LEU A 908 19.64 -31.90 -64.78
C LEU A 908 19.40 -32.17 -66.27
N ALA A 909 18.56 -33.16 -66.59
CA ALA A 909 18.19 -33.48 -67.98
C ALA A 909 17.44 -32.34 -68.70
N TYR A 910 16.58 -31.59 -67.99
CA TYR A 910 15.90 -30.42 -68.55
C TYR A 910 16.92 -29.31 -68.89
N GLY A 911 17.96 -29.12 -68.08
CA GLY A 911 19.07 -28.23 -68.41
C GLY A 911 19.84 -28.63 -69.66
N GLU A 912 20.09 -29.93 -69.85
CA GLU A 912 20.70 -30.46 -71.09
C GLU A 912 19.80 -30.24 -72.31
N ALA A 913 18.48 -30.46 -72.17
CA ALA A 913 17.50 -30.20 -73.22
C ALA A 913 17.40 -28.70 -73.60
N LEU A 914 17.38 -27.80 -72.60
CA LEU A 914 17.39 -26.35 -72.82
C LEU A 914 18.66 -25.88 -73.57
N ASN A 915 19.81 -26.51 -73.32
CA ASN A 915 21.07 -26.20 -74.01
C ASN A 915 21.11 -26.77 -75.43
N ALA A 916 20.47 -27.92 -75.68
CA ALA A 916 20.39 -28.57 -76.99
C ALA A 916 19.28 -28.00 -77.91
N TYR A 917 18.36 -27.19 -77.38
CA TYR A 917 17.25 -26.63 -78.14
C TYR A 917 17.69 -25.52 -79.12
N ASP A 918 17.45 -25.75 -80.40
CA ASP A 918 17.62 -24.81 -81.51
C ASP A 918 16.24 -24.25 -81.96
N PRO A 919 15.93 -22.97 -81.68
CA PRO A 919 14.66 -22.35 -82.07
C PRO A 919 14.43 -22.30 -83.59
N ALA A 920 15.48 -22.11 -84.39
CA ALA A 920 15.39 -22.03 -85.84
C ALA A 920 15.10 -23.42 -86.46
N GLN A 921 15.73 -24.46 -85.94
CA GLN A 921 15.46 -25.84 -86.35
C GLN A 921 14.05 -26.29 -85.92
N PHE A 922 13.54 -25.83 -84.78
CA PHE A 922 12.14 -26.07 -84.37
C PHE A 922 11.15 -25.46 -85.37
N VAL A 923 11.30 -24.17 -85.70
CA VAL A 923 10.43 -23.51 -86.70
C VAL A 923 10.57 -24.18 -88.06
N SER A 924 11.78 -24.53 -88.49
CA SER A 924 12.03 -25.26 -89.74
C SER A 924 11.28 -26.60 -89.79
N ASN A 925 11.31 -27.37 -88.70
CA ASN A 925 10.58 -28.64 -88.59
C ASN A 925 9.06 -28.44 -88.60
N ALA A 926 8.56 -27.40 -87.93
CA ALA A 926 7.13 -27.08 -87.92
C ALA A 926 6.61 -26.72 -89.33
N ILE A 927 7.41 -26.03 -90.14
CA ILE A 927 7.09 -25.73 -91.55
C ILE A 927 6.92 -27.03 -92.37
N GLU A 928 7.84 -27.99 -92.27
CA GLU A 928 7.69 -29.28 -92.97
C GLU A 928 6.48 -30.08 -92.45
N LYS A 929 6.19 -29.97 -91.14
CA LYS A 929 5.04 -30.64 -90.54
C LYS A 929 3.70 -30.13 -91.09
N LEU A 930 3.57 -28.86 -91.47
CA LEU A 930 2.37 -28.35 -92.15
C LEU A 930 2.06 -29.13 -93.43
N PHE A 931 3.07 -29.39 -94.27
CA PHE A 931 2.92 -30.18 -95.50
C PHE A 931 2.65 -31.68 -95.24
N THR A 932 2.88 -32.15 -94.01
CA THR A 932 2.64 -33.54 -93.60
C THR A 932 1.24 -33.71 -92.98
N ASP A 933 0.89 -32.87 -92.00
CA ASP A 933 -0.41 -32.90 -91.30
C ASP A 933 -1.58 -32.48 -92.20
N PHE A 934 -1.30 -31.63 -93.19
CA PHE A 934 -2.28 -31.01 -94.07
C PHE A 934 -1.92 -31.20 -95.56
N GLU A 935 -1.39 -32.37 -95.92
CA GLU A 935 -1.03 -32.77 -97.30
C GLU A 935 -2.13 -32.44 -98.33
N THR A 936 -3.40 -32.54 -97.93
CA THR A 936 -4.56 -32.06 -98.71
C THR A 936 -5.45 -31.15 -97.86
N ILE A 937 -5.81 -29.98 -98.40
CA ILE A 937 -6.77 -29.07 -97.78
C ILE A 937 -8.20 -29.54 -98.08
N THR A 938 -9.05 -29.55 -97.06
CA THR A 938 -10.44 -30.00 -97.09
C THR A 938 -11.32 -29.11 -96.21
N SER A 939 -12.65 -29.21 -96.34
CA SER A 939 -13.59 -28.40 -95.56
C SER A 939 -13.49 -28.62 -94.04
N SER A 940 -12.96 -29.76 -93.58
CA SER A 940 -12.80 -30.06 -92.15
C SER A 940 -11.47 -29.56 -91.57
N ASN A 941 -10.35 -29.74 -92.27
CA ASN A 941 -9.02 -29.38 -91.76
C ASN A 941 -8.57 -27.94 -92.07
N LYS A 942 -9.17 -27.27 -93.07
CA LYS A 942 -8.85 -25.89 -93.51
C LYS A 942 -8.69 -24.88 -92.36
N ALA A 943 -9.57 -24.92 -91.35
CA ALA A 943 -9.52 -23.98 -90.23
C ALA A 943 -8.30 -24.23 -89.32
N ALA A 944 -7.99 -25.50 -89.04
CA ALA A 944 -6.79 -25.90 -88.31
C ALA A 944 -5.52 -25.61 -89.11
N ALA A 945 -5.55 -25.78 -90.44
CA ALA A 945 -4.44 -25.44 -91.33
C ALA A 945 -4.12 -23.93 -91.30
N LYS A 946 -5.12 -23.05 -91.39
CA LYS A 946 -4.92 -21.59 -91.24
C LYS A 946 -4.38 -21.22 -89.86
N ALA A 947 -4.85 -21.87 -88.79
CA ALA A 947 -4.34 -21.64 -87.43
C ALA A 947 -2.87 -22.09 -87.29
N ALA A 948 -2.52 -23.28 -87.79
CA ALA A 948 -1.16 -23.82 -87.71
C ALA A 948 -0.15 -22.99 -88.52
N VAL A 949 -0.53 -22.51 -89.71
CA VAL A 949 0.27 -21.54 -90.49
C VAL A 949 0.53 -20.28 -89.67
N GLN A 950 -0.49 -19.72 -89.00
CA GLN A 950 -0.30 -18.53 -88.17
C GLN A 950 0.64 -18.82 -86.98
N SER A 951 0.47 -19.95 -86.28
CA SER A 951 1.36 -20.33 -85.17
C SER A 951 2.83 -20.48 -85.59
N VAL A 952 3.10 -20.95 -86.82
CA VAL A 952 4.46 -21.03 -87.36
C VAL A 952 5.02 -19.65 -87.72
N LYS A 953 4.19 -18.72 -88.21
CA LYS A 953 4.57 -17.33 -88.48
C LYS A 953 4.84 -16.57 -87.17
N ASP A 954 4.01 -16.76 -86.14
CA ASP A 954 4.19 -16.18 -84.81
C ASP A 954 5.46 -16.72 -84.13
N ALA A 955 5.74 -18.02 -84.27
CA ALA A 955 6.95 -18.65 -83.76
C ALA A 955 8.23 -18.19 -84.49
N TYR A 956 8.15 -17.91 -85.79
CA TYR A 956 9.25 -17.33 -86.55
C TYR A 956 9.53 -15.88 -86.13
N GLU A 957 8.51 -15.06 -85.89
CA GLU A 957 8.72 -13.63 -85.63
C GLU A 957 9.43 -13.31 -84.31
N VAL A 958 9.38 -14.21 -83.32
CA VAL A 958 10.09 -14.06 -82.04
C VAL A 958 11.57 -14.50 -82.06
N LEU A 959 12.03 -15.10 -83.16
CA LEU A 959 13.45 -15.45 -83.37
C LEU A 959 14.33 -14.21 -83.51
N THR A 960 15.61 -14.31 -83.12
CA THR A 960 16.62 -13.28 -83.45
C THR A 960 16.93 -13.26 -84.95
N ASP A 961 17.50 -12.17 -85.46
CA ASP A 961 17.80 -12.03 -86.90
C ASP A 961 18.69 -13.17 -87.46
N ALA A 962 19.65 -13.66 -86.66
CA ALA A 962 20.52 -14.77 -87.04
C ALA A 962 19.79 -16.14 -87.03
N GLU A 963 18.85 -16.34 -86.12
CA GLU A 963 18.00 -17.53 -86.09
C GLU A 963 16.98 -17.49 -87.25
N LYS A 964 16.43 -16.31 -87.59
CA LYS A 964 15.58 -16.11 -88.77
C LYS A 964 16.31 -16.48 -90.05
N GLU A 965 17.58 -16.09 -90.21
CA GLU A 965 18.41 -16.47 -91.36
C GLU A 965 18.65 -17.99 -91.45
N ALA A 966 18.66 -18.70 -90.32
CA ALA A 966 18.79 -20.17 -90.29
C ALA A 966 17.50 -20.94 -90.70
N VAL A 967 16.31 -20.32 -90.65
CA VAL A 967 15.04 -20.95 -91.12
C VAL A 967 14.92 -20.91 -92.65
N THR A 968 15.85 -21.58 -93.32
CA THR A 968 16.01 -21.59 -94.79
C THR A 968 14.76 -22.00 -95.58
N ASN A 969 13.80 -22.68 -94.94
CA ASN A 969 12.57 -23.16 -95.56
C ASN A 969 11.33 -22.26 -95.31
N PHE A 970 11.44 -21.12 -94.61
CA PHE A 970 10.30 -20.23 -94.30
C PHE A 970 9.49 -19.80 -95.53
N ALA A 971 10.14 -19.64 -96.70
CA ALA A 971 9.49 -19.35 -97.97
C ALA A 971 8.42 -20.39 -98.39
N LYS A 972 8.45 -21.62 -97.86
CA LYS A 972 7.39 -22.63 -98.09
C LYS A 972 6.03 -22.20 -97.51
N ILE A 973 5.98 -21.32 -96.52
CA ILE A 973 4.72 -20.85 -95.92
C ILE A 973 3.82 -20.18 -96.97
N ALA A 974 4.36 -19.36 -97.86
CA ALA A 974 3.57 -18.73 -98.93
C ALA A 974 2.90 -19.77 -99.84
N ARG A 975 3.64 -20.84 -100.22
CA ARG A 975 3.09 -21.98 -100.97
C ARG A 975 2.01 -22.74 -100.21
N PHE A 976 2.09 -22.80 -98.88
CA PHE A 976 1.03 -23.40 -98.07
C PHE A 976 -0.22 -22.51 -98.00
N GLU A 977 -0.05 -21.20 -97.92
CA GLU A 977 -1.15 -20.22 -98.00
C GLU A 977 -1.83 -20.27 -99.39
N GLU A 978 -1.07 -20.47 -100.48
CA GLU A 978 -1.60 -20.74 -101.83
C GLU A 978 -2.46 -22.01 -101.90
N MET A 979 -2.02 -23.12 -101.29
CA MET A 979 -2.80 -24.38 -101.23
C MET A 979 -4.16 -24.19 -100.55
N ILE A 980 -4.21 -23.37 -99.49
CA ILE A 980 -5.47 -23.05 -98.81
C ILE A 980 -6.37 -22.15 -99.68
N ALA A 981 -5.78 -21.16 -100.35
CA ALA A 981 -6.53 -20.24 -101.23
C ALA A 981 -7.12 -20.95 -102.46
N ALA A 982 -6.40 -21.91 -103.05
CA ALA A 982 -6.88 -22.71 -104.17
C ALA A 982 -8.15 -23.51 -103.81
N PHE A 983 -8.16 -24.15 -102.64
CA PHE A 983 -9.34 -24.86 -102.14
C PHE A 983 -10.51 -23.91 -101.80
N GLU A 984 -10.22 -22.69 -101.35
CA GLU A 984 -11.26 -21.66 -101.16
C GLU A 984 -11.92 -21.25 -102.48
N GLN A 985 -11.17 -21.19 -103.58
CA GLN A 985 -11.69 -20.88 -104.91
C GLN A 985 -12.52 -22.05 -105.50
N GLU A 986 -12.05 -23.29 -105.39
CA GLU A 986 -12.77 -24.48 -105.87
C GLU A 986 -14.19 -24.59 -105.28
N GLN A 987 -14.33 -24.32 -103.99
CA GLN A 987 -15.63 -24.32 -103.31
C GLN A 987 -16.58 -23.21 -103.79
N ILE A 988 -16.05 -22.06 -104.20
CA ILE A 988 -16.84 -20.96 -104.80
C ILE A 988 -17.37 -21.39 -106.18
N ASP A 989 -16.52 -22.01 -107.00
CA ASP A 989 -16.89 -22.44 -108.36
C ASP A 989 -17.90 -23.60 -108.34
N PHE A 990 -17.74 -24.56 -107.43
CA PHE A 990 -18.75 -25.61 -107.20
C PHE A 990 -20.10 -25.05 -106.74
N ALA A 991 -20.10 -24.05 -105.85
CA ALA A 991 -21.34 -23.41 -105.39
C ALA A 991 -22.08 -22.68 -106.53
N LYS A 992 -21.34 -22.06 -107.46
CA LYS A 992 -21.90 -21.41 -108.66
C LYS A 992 -22.55 -22.42 -109.61
N ALA A 993 -21.85 -23.52 -109.93
CA ALA A 993 -22.39 -24.60 -110.76
C ALA A 993 -23.65 -25.23 -110.14
N SER A 994 -23.62 -25.51 -108.83
CA SER A 994 -24.78 -26.07 -108.11
C SER A 994 -25.99 -25.13 -108.07
N ALA A 995 -25.79 -23.81 -108.13
CA ALA A 995 -26.89 -22.85 -108.23
C ALA A 995 -27.56 -22.90 -109.62
N PHE A 996 -26.78 -23.01 -110.69
CA PHE A 996 -27.30 -23.23 -112.04
C PHE A 996 -28.08 -24.55 -112.14
N ASP A 997 -27.51 -25.66 -111.64
CA ASP A 997 -28.13 -26.99 -111.68
C ASP A 997 -29.51 -27.02 -111.01
N LYS A 998 -29.69 -26.25 -109.93
CA LYS A 998 -30.98 -26.09 -109.24
C LYS A 998 -31.98 -25.26 -110.05
N ASN A 999 -31.52 -24.20 -110.73
CA ASN A 999 -32.39 -23.37 -111.58
C ASN A 999 -32.88 -24.16 -112.80
N ALA A 1000 -31.97 -24.84 -113.51
CA ALA A 1000 -32.30 -25.70 -114.64
C ALA A 1000 -33.33 -26.78 -114.25
N LYS A 1001 -33.09 -27.50 -113.16
CA LYS A 1001 -34.03 -28.49 -112.63
C LYS A 1001 -35.39 -27.86 -112.28
N SER A 1002 -35.41 -26.78 -111.50
CA SER A 1002 -36.64 -26.13 -111.03
C SER A 1002 -37.52 -25.65 -112.19
N LYS A 1003 -36.93 -25.10 -113.26
CA LYS A 1003 -37.65 -24.68 -114.46
C LYS A 1003 -38.21 -25.87 -115.24
N THR A 1004 -37.45 -26.95 -115.43
CA THR A 1004 -37.93 -28.16 -116.11
C THR A 1004 -39.04 -28.87 -115.32
N GLU A 1005 -39.00 -28.83 -113.98
CA GLU A 1005 -40.10 -29.33 -113.12
C GLU A 1005 -41.33 -28.41 -113.17
N PHE A 1006 -41.16 -27.08 -113.26
CA PHE A 1006 -42.26 -26.13 -113.37
C PHE A 1006 -43.01 -26.24 -114.71
N PHE A 1007 -42.31 -26.53 -115.79
CA PHE A 1007 -42.87 -26.75 -117.14
C PHE A 1007 -42.95 -28.24 -117.52
N ALA A 1008 -43.25 -29.11 -116.55
CA ALA A 1008 -43.35 -30.56 -116.77
C ALA A 1008 -44.50 -30.97 -117.73
N THR A 1009 -45.52 -30.12 -117.86
CA THR A 1009 -46.58 -30.20 -118.88
C THR A 1009 -46.65 -28.85 -119.58
N ILE A 1010 -46.70 -28.85 -120.92
CA ILE A 1010 -46.80 -27.64 -121.72
C ILE A 1010 -48.21 -27.53 -122.31
N ASP A 1011 -48.75 -26.31 -122.26
CA ASP A 1011 -50.04 -25.91 -122.77
C ASP A 1011 -49.93 -24.51 -123.41
N GLU A 1012 -50.99 -24.08 -124.09
CA GLU A 1012 -51.03 -22.80 -124.84
C GLU A 1012 -50.82 -21.56 -123.95
N GLU A 1013 -51.17 -21.62 -122.66
CA GLU A 1013 -50.99 -20.50 -121.72
C GLU A 1013 -49.54 -20.41 -121.23
N ASN A 1014 -48.90 -21.56 -120.98
CA ASN A 1014 -47.56 -21.63 -120.38
C ASN A 1014 -46.41 -21.66 -121.41
N ARG A 1015 -46.68 -22.05 -122.67
CA ARG A 1015 -45.69 -22.24 -123.75
C ARG A 1015 -44.70 -21.08 -123.92
N SER A 1016 -45.17 -19.83 -123.90
CA SER A 1016 -44.29 -18.67 -124.08
C SER A 1016 -43.28 -18.51 -122.93
N ALA A 1017 -43.72 -18.78 -121.70
CA ALA A 1017 -42.86 -18.71 -120.52
C ALA A 1017 -41.87 -19.90 -120.43
N ALA A 1018 -42.23 -21.05 -121.01
CA ALA A 1018 -41.31 -22.18 -121.17
C ALA A 1018 -40.13 -21.85 -122.11
N ILE A 1019 -40.40 -21.14 -123.22
CA ILE A 1019 -39.39 -20.66 -124.17
C ILE A 1019 -38.45 -19.65 -123.49
N GLU A 1020 -38.99 -18.62 -122.83
CA GLU A 1020 -38.20 -17.64 -122.07
C GLU A 1020 -37.33 -18.29 -120.99
N ALA A 1021 -37.81 -19.38 -120.36
CA ALA A 1021 -37.03 -20.14 -119.40
C ALA A 1021 -35.85 -20.89 -120.04
N VAL A 1022 -36.03 -21.51 -121.22
CA VAL A 1022 -34.93 -22.15 -121.96
C VAL A 1022 -33.87 -21.12 -122.36
N GLU A 1023 -34.28 -19.96 -122.89
CA GLU A 1023 -33.35 -18.88 -123.25
C GLU A 1023 -32.61 -18.31 -122.03
N SER A 1024 -33.34 -18.06 -120.92
CA SER A 1024 -32.75 -17.59 -119.66
C SER A 1024 -31.73 -18.58 -119.09
N LEU A 1025 -31.98 -19.88 -119.18
CA LEU A 1025 -31.05 -20.92 -118.71
C LEU A 1025 -29.80 -21.00 -119.59
N LYS A 1026 -29.94 -20.96 -120.92
CA LYS A 1026 -28.79 -20.90 -121.83
C LYS A 1026 -27.94 -19.65 -121.56
N ALA A 1027 -28.59 -18.49 -121.35
CA ALA A 1027 -27.89 -17.25 -121.01
C ALA A 1027 -27.22 -17.26 -119.62
N ASP A 1028 -27.79 -17.94 -118.61
CA ASP A 1028 -27.17 -18.10 -117.29
C ASP A 1028 -26.01 -19.11 -117.30
N TYR A 1029 -26.10 -20.17 -118.09
CA TYR A 1029 -25.01 -21.12 -118.30
C TYR A 1029 -23.78 -20.42 -118.91
N GLU A 1030 -23.97 -19.56 -119.92
CA GLU A 1030 -22.83 -18.90 -120.58
C GLU A 1030 -22.07 -17.90 -119.68
N LYS A 1031 -22.70 -17.38 -118.62
CA LYS A 1031 -22.07 -16.49 -117.61
C LYS A 1031 -21.14 -17.23 -116.65
N LEU A 1032 -21.21 -18.55 -116.59
CA LEU A 1032 -20.32 -19.37 -115.76
C LEU A 1032 -18.90 -19.38 -116.35
N THR A 1033 -17.88 -19.40 -115.49
CA THR A 1033 -16.48 -19.63 -115.94
C THR A 1033 -16.32 -21.06 -116.47
N ASP A 1034 -15.28 -21.35 -117.26
CA ASP A 1034 -15.09 -22.71 -117.81
C ASP A 1034 -14.95 -23.78 -116.70
N ALA A 1035 -14.34 -23.43 -115.56
CA ALA A 1035 -14.29 -24.28 -114.38
C ALA A 1035 -15.67 -24.52 -113.75
N GLN A 1036 -16.53 -23.49 -113.71
CA GLN A 1036 -17.92 -23.62 -113.24
C GLN A 1036 -18.78 -24.42 -114.24
N LYS A 1037 -18.62 -24.20 -115.55
CA LYS A 1037 -19.30 -24.97 -116.61
C LYS A 1037 -18.96 -26.46 -116.52
N ALA A 1038 -17.69 -26.81 -116.29
CA ALA A 1038 -17.26 -28.19 -116.10
C ALA A 1038 -17.85 -28.91 -114.87
N LEU A 1039 -18.43 -28.17 -113.92
CA LEU A 1039 -19.07 -28.69 -112.71
C LEU A 1039 -20.61 -28.78 -112.79
N VAL A 1040 -21.22 -28.24 -113.85
CA VAL A 1040 -22.67 -28.32 -114.14
C VAL A 1040 -23.05 -29.74 -114.57
N LYS A 1041 -24.19 -30.24 -114.07
CA LYS A 1041 -24.67 -31.63 -114.30
C LYS A 1041 -26.06 -31.70 -114.92
N ASN A 1042 -26.87 -30.66 -114.76
CA ASN A 1042 -28.28 -30.65 -115.16
C ASN A 1042 -28.54 -29.90 -116.48
N TYR A 1043 -27.52 -29.53 -117.26
CA TYR A 1043 -27.71 -28.81 -118.53
C TYR A 1043 -28.64 -29.57 -119.51
N ALA A 1044 -28.58 -30.91 -119.54
CA ALA A 1044 -29.48 -31.74 -120.33
C ALA A 1044 -30.98 -31.58 -119.99
N LEU A 1045 -31.33 -31.03 -118.81
CA LEU A 1045 -32.72 -30.70 -118.47
C LEU A 1045 -33.23 -29.47 -119.24
N VAL A 1046 -32.34 -28.57 -119.66
CA VAL A 1046 -32.64 -27.43 -120.54
C VAL A 1046 -33.01 -27.93 -121.93
N GLU A 1047 -32.24 -28.88 -122.45
CA GLU A 1047 -32.50 -29.57 -123.73
C GLU A 1047 -33.79 -30.41 -123.67
N ALA A 1048 -34.05 -31.08 -122.55
CA ALA A 1048 -35.31 -31.81 -122.35
C ALA A 1048 -36.54 -30.89 -122.39
N LEU A 1049 -36.47 -29.73 -121.71
CA LEU A 1049 -37.54 -28.72 -121.74
C LEU A 1049 -37.77 -28.16 -123.15
N GLU A 1050 -36.69 -27.85 -123.88
CA GLU A 1050 -36.75 -27.38 -125.27
C GLU A 1050 -37.42 -28.41 -126.21
N ASN A 1051 -37.13 -29.70 -126.03
CA ASN A 1051 -37.80 -30.77 -126.78
C ASN A 1051 -39.29 -30.92 -126.41
N SER A 1052 -39.67 -30.71 -125.14
CA SER A 1052 -41.08 -30.72 -124.73
C SER A 1052 -41.89 -29.61 -125.40
N VAL A 1053 -41.34 -28.39 -125.53
CA VAL A 1053 -41.99 -27.28 -126.27
C VAL A 1053 -42.27 -27.72 -127.71
N LYS A 1054 -41.27 -28.31 -128.38
CA LYS A 1054 -41.38 -28.76 -129.76
C LYS A 1054 -42.40 -29.90 -129.94
N ALA A 1055 -42.49 -30.84 -128.99
CA ALA A 1055 -43.44 -31.95 -129.05
C ALA A 1055 -44.90 -31.48 -128.91
N PHE A 1056 -45.16 -30.43 -128.12
CA PHE A 1056 -46.47 -29.79 -128.03
C PHE A 1056 -46.92 -29.18 -129.36
N ASP A 1057 -46.03 -28.43 -130.02
CA ASP A 1057 -46.29 -27.83 -131.34
C ASP A 1057 -46.67 -28.88 -132.41
N GLU A 1058 -46.02 -30.04 -132.36
CA GLU A 1058 -46.25 -31.13 -133.32
C GLU A 1058 -47.61 -31.86 -133.09
N ASP A 1059 -48.02 -32.10 -131.83
CA ASP A 1059 -49.32 -32.74 -131.55
C ASP A 1059 -50.51 -31.79 -131.79
N ALA A 1060 -50.35 -30.50 -131.51
CA ALA A 1060 -51.35 -29.47 -131.80
C ALA A 1060 -51.67 -29.42 -133.30
N ALA A 1061 -50.64 -29.45 -134.15
CA ALA A 1061 -50.79 -29.47 -135.61
C ALA A 1061 -51.50 -30.75 -136.12
N ALA A 1062 -51.10 -31.93 -135.62
CA ALA A 1062 -51.71 -33.21 -136.00
C ALA A 1062 -53.20 -33.28 -135.60
N SER A 1063 -53.57 -32.70 -134.45
CA SER A 1063 -54.95 -32.64 -133.95
C SER A 1063 -55.86 -31.79 -134.86
N ALA A 1064 -55.38 -30.64 -135.32
CA ALA A 1064 -56.12 -29.78 -136.23
C ALA A 1064 -56.34 -30.45 -137.60
N ALA A 1065 -55.32 -31.14 -138.12
CA ALA A 1065 -55.42 -31.88 -139.38
C ALA A 1065 -56.43 -33.04 -139.31
N ALA A 1066 -56.45 -33.77 -138.19
CA ALA A 1066 -57.41 -34.86 -137.96
C ALA A 1066 -58.87 -34.36 -137.95
N GLN A 1067 -59.16 -33.27 -137.22
CA GLN A 1067 -60.51 -32.74 -137.09
C GLN A 1067 -61.12 -32.35 -138.45
N ALA A 1068 -60.32 -31.75 -139.34
CA ALA A 1068 -60.76 -31.38 -140.68
C ALA A 1068 -61.24 -32.58 -141.52
N VAL A 1069 -60.74 -33.79 -141.26
CA VAL A 1069 -61.19 -35.03 -141.92
C VAL A 1069 -62.39 -35.65 -141.22
N ILE A 1070 -62.45 -35.60 -139.88
CA ILE A 1070 -63.65 -36.00 -139.12
C ILE A 1070 -64.87 -35.25 -139.65
N ASP A 1071 -64.73 -33.93 -139.84
CA ASP A 1071 -65.80 -33.07 -140.34
C ASP A 1071 -66.21 -33.41 -141.78
N GLN A 1072 -65.26 -33.78 -142.65
CA GLN A 1072 -65.55 -34.24 -144.02
C GLN A 1072 -66.28 -35.60 -144.05
N ILE A 1073 -65.88 -36.56 -143.21
CA ILE A 1073 -66.57 -37.86 -143.10
C ILE A 1073 -68.00 -37.66 -142.57
N ASN A 1074 -68.20 -36.79 -141.58
CA ASN A 1074 -69.53 -36.43 -141.09
C ASN A 1074 -70.39 -35.74 -142.18
N ALA A 1075 -69.78 -35.01 -143.11
CA ALA A 1075 -70.47 -34.30 -144.19
C ALA A 1075 -70.97 -35.20 -145.36
N ILE A 1076 -70.66 -36.52 -145.34
CA ILE A 1076 -71.16 -37.51 -146.31
C ILE A 1076 -72.69 -37.60 -146.22
N GLY A 1077 -73.24 -37.81 -145.01
CA GLY A 1077 -74.68 -37.86 -144.77
C GLY A 1077 -75.35 -39.17 -145.16
N GLU A 1078 -76.61 -39.10 -145.57
CA GLU A 1078 -77.41 -40.25 -146.03
C GLU A 1078 -76.97 -40.76 -147.41
N ILE A 1079 -76.87 -42.08 -147.55
CA ILE A 1079 -76.26 -42.73 -148.72
C ILE A 1079 -77.29 -42.94 -149.81
N THR A 1080 -77.05 -42.32 -150.97
CA THR A 1080 -77.96 -42.35 -152.11
C THR A 1080 -77.17 -42.37 -153.41
N ASP A 1081 -77.68 -43.07 -154.44
CA ASP A 1081 -77.02 -43.14 -155.75
C ASP A 1081 -77.03 -41.76 -156.45
N THR A 1082 -76.00 -40.99 -156.15
CA THR A 1082 -75.69 -39.68 -156.70
C THR A 1082 -74.19 -39.53 -156.78
N LYS A 1083 -73.71 -39.01 -157.91
CA LYS A 1083 -72.28 -38.70 -158.11
C LYS A 1083 -71.72 -37.74 -157.04
N GLU A 1084 -72.56 -36.94 -156.41
CA GLU A 1084 -72.18 -36.02 -155.33
C GLU A 1084 -72.01 -36.74 -153.97
N CYS A 1085 -72.89 -37.67 -153.62
CA CYS A 1085 -72.66 -38.55 -152.46
C CYS A 1085 -71.40 -39.38 -152.67
N LYS A 1086 -71.20 -39.97 -153.86
CA LYS A 1086 -69.95 -40.67 -154.18
C LYS A 1086 -68.73 -39.76 -154.13
N ALA A 1087 -68.79 -38.54 -154.66
CA ALA A 1087 -67.69 -37.59 -154.62
C ALA A 1087 -67.32 -37.16 -153.18
N LYS A 1088 -68.31 -37.03 -152.28
CA LYS A 1088 -68.06 -36.80 -150.85
C LYS A 1088 -67.38 -37.99 -150.18
N ILE A 1089 -67.85 -39.20 -150.47
CA ILE A 1089 -67.23 -40.46 -150.00
C ILE A 1089 -65.77 -40.54 -150.49
N ASP A 1090 -65.54 -40.40 -151.79
CA ASP A 1090 -64.22 -40.45 -152.42
C ASP A 1090 -63.29 -39.34 -151.89
N ALA A 1091 -63.80 -38.13 -151.66
CA ALA A 1091 -63.04 -37.01 -151.11
C ALA A 1091 -62.69 -37.20 -149.64
N ALA A 1092 -63.64 -37.63 -148.80
CA ALA A 1092 -63.40 -37.92 -147.39
C ALA A 1092 -62.40 -39.08 -147.22
N ARG A 1093 -62.48 -40.11 -148.08
CA ARG A 1093 -61.47 -41.17 -148.19
C ARG A 1093 -60.10 -40.61 -148.59
N THR A 1094 -60.05 -39.80 -149.65
CA THR A 1094 -58.79 -39.20 -150.14
C THR A 1094 -58.12 -38.33 -149.07
N SER A 1095 -58.89 -37.50 -148.37
CA SER A 1095 -58.36 -36.65 -147.29
C SER A 1095 -57.93 -37.46 -146.06
N TYR A 1096 -58.69 -38.50 -145.68
CA TYR A 1096 -58.25 -39.44 -144.66
C TYR A 1096 -56.94 -40.13 -145.05
N ASP A 1097 -56.86 -40.68 -146.26
CA ASP A 1097 -55.68 -41.37 -146.77
C ASP A 1097 -54.46 -40.44 -146.92
N ALA A 1098 -54.67 -39.12 -147.06
CA ALA A 1098 -53.62 -38.10 -147.10
C ALA A 1098 -53.06 -37.69 -145.73
N LEU A 1099 -53.74 -37.96 -144.62
CA LEU A 1099 -53.24 -37.65 -143.27
C LEU A 1099 -52.00 -38.52 -142.90
N ASP A 1100 -51.12 -37.99 -142.04
CA ASP A 1100 -50.06 -38.78 -141.42
C ASP A 1100 -50.60 -39.78 -140.37
N GLY A 1101 -49.74 -40.64 -139.82
CA GLY A 1101 -50.14 -41.67 -138.86
C GLY A 1101 -50.71 -41.13 -137.54
N ALA A 1102 -50.25 -39.98 -137.06
CA ALA A 1102 -50.72 -39.36 -135.81
C ALA A 1102 -52.08 -38.69 -136.03
N ALA A 1103 -52.23 -37.95 -137.14
CA ALA A 1103 -53.51 -37.36 -137.50
C ALA A 1103 -54.57 -38.43 -137.86
N LYS A 1104 -54.21 -39.48 -138.61
CA LYS A 1104 -55.12 -40.62 -138.90
C LYS A 1104 -55.65 -41.28 -137.63
N ALA A 1105 -54.78 -41.52 -136.65
CA ALA A 1105 -55.16 -42.15 -135.39
C ALA A 1105 -56.17 -41.32 -134.57
N LYS A 1106 -56.30 -40.02 -134.82
CA LYS A 1106 -57.27 -39.13 -134.18
C LYS A 1106 -58.60 -39.03 -134.94
N VAL A 1107 -58.74 -39.56 -136.16
CA VAL A 1107 -60.01 -39.56 -136.92
C VAL A 1107 -60.94 -40.66 -136.41
N THR A 1108 -61.91 -40.28 -135.58
CA THR A 1108 -62.74 -41.22 -134.80
C THR A 1108 -63.91 -41.88 -135.54
N ASN A 1109 -64.29 -41.37 -136.72
CA ASN A 1109 -65.52 -41.74 -137.43
C ASN A 1109 -65.30 -42.53 -138.75
N LEU A 1110 -64.11 -43.07 -138.98
CA LEU A 1110 -63.74 -43.77 -140.23
C LEU A 1110 -64.73 -44.87 -140.67
N SER A 1111 -65.32 -45.60 -139.71
CA SER A 1111 -66.29 -46.66 -139.99
C SER A 1111 -67.61 -46.15 -140.62
N VAL A 1112 -67.92 -44.85 -140.48
CA VAL A 1112 -69.05 -44.21 -141.17
C VAL A 1112 -68.77 -44.11 -142.67
N LEU A 1113 -67.55 -43.73 -143.05
CA LEU A 1113 -67.09 -43.70 -144.44
C LEU A 1113 -67.05 -45.11 -145.06
N GLU A 1114 -66.54 -46.11 -144.33
CA GLU A 1114 -66.51 -47.51 -144.81
C GLU A 1114 -67.91 -48.09 -145.03
N LYS A 1115 -68.87 -47.74 -144.16
CA LYS A 1115 -70.28 -48.10 -144.36
C LYS A 1115 -70.87 -47.35 -145.56
N ALA A 1116 -70.55 -46.07 -145.73
CA ALA A 1116 -71.02 -45.25 -146.83
C ALA A 1116 -70.60 -45.80 -148.20
N GLU A 1117 -69.34 -46.19 -148.35
CA GLU A 1117 -68.80 -46.85 -149.55
C GLU A 1117 -69.56 -48.13 -149.91
N LYS A 1118 -69.84 -48.96 -148.90
CA LYS A 1118 -70.50 -50.25 -149.06
C LYS A 1118 -71.99 -50.12 -149.39
N ASP A 1119 -72.70 -49.21 -148.72
CA ASP A 1119 -74.12 -48.96 -148.98
C ASP A 1119 -74.30 -48.33 -150.37
N TYR A 1120 -73.42 -47.42 -150.79
CA TYR A 1120 -73.47 -46.82 -152.13
C TYR A 1120 -73.36 -47.91 -153.22
N ALA A 1121 -72.43 -48.84 -153.05
CA ALA A 1121 -72.24 -49.95 -153.99
C ALA A 1121 -73.47 -50.88 -154.10
N ALA A 1122 -74.32 -50.94 -153.06
CA ALA A 1122 -75.52 -51.79 -153.06
C ALA A 1122 -76.74 -51.14 -153.75
N PHE A 1123 -76.76 -49.82 -153.96
CA PHE A 1123 -77.87 -49.13 -154.62
C PHE A 1123 -77.84 -49.21 -156.16
N ALA A 1124 -76.71 -49.59 -156.76
CA ALA A 1124 -76.48 -49.49 -158.21
C ALA A 1124 -77.18 -50.59 -159.07
N GLU A 1125 -77.95 -51.50 -158.47
CA GLU A 1125 -78.61 -52.63 -159.17
C GLU A 1125 -80.16 -52.55 -159.18
N ALA A 1126 -80.76 -51.40 -158.83
CA ALA A 1126 -82.19 -51.10 -159.01
C ALA A 1126 -82.44 -49.61 -159.36
N GLU A 1127 -83.39 -49.29 -160.25
CA GLU A 1127 -83.50 -47.96 -160.89
C GLU A 1127 -84.16 -46.84 -160.00
N GLU A 1128 -83.56 -45.60 -159.99
CA GLU A 1128 -84.16 -44.22 -159.80
C GLU A 1128 -84.38 -43.44 -158.38
N ASN A 1129 -83.46 -42.51 -157.87
CA ASN A 1129 -83.62 -41.08 -157.22
C ASN A 1129 -83.46 -40.46 -155.63
N LYS A 1130 -82.26 -40.12 -154.85
CA LYS A 1130 -81.63 -38.96 -153.83
C LYS A 1130 -81.65 -38.57 -152.14
N GLY A 1131 -80.68 -37.77 -151.36
CA GLY A 1131 -80.31 -37.54 -149.76
C GLY A 1131 -79.73 -36.19 -148.83
N CYS A 1132 -79.12 -36.12 -147.49
CA CYS A 1132 -78.82 -34.95 -146.36
C CYS A 1132 -77.73 -35.03 -145.02
N GLY A 1133 -77.18 -34.26 -143.89
CA GLY A 1133 -76.89 -32.92 -142.97
C GLY A 1133 -76.33 -32.96 -141.34
N SER A 1134 -75.85 -32.13 -140.23
CA SER A 1134 -75.04 -30.87 -139.52
C SER A 1134 -74.80 -30.82 -137.81
N ALA A 1135 -74.22 -30.02 -136.72
CA ALA A 1135 -73.35 -28.80 -136.03
C ALA A 1135 -73.09 -28.74 -134.32
N ILE A 1136 -72.51 -27.95 -133.23
CA ILE A 1136 -71.62 -26.72 -132.57
C ILE A 1136 -71.43 -26.64 -130.85
N TYR A 1137 -70.79 -25.89 -129.75
CA TYR A 1137 -69.83 -24.76 -129.05
C TYR A 1137 -69.50 -24.83 -127.36
N ALA A 1138 -68.87 -24.07 -126.28
CA ALA A 1138 -67.90 -22.94 -125.62
C ALA A 1138 -67.73 -22.85 -123.92
N GLY A 1139 -67.02 -22.17 -122.83
CA GLY A 1139 -65.92 -21.15 -122.17
C GLY A 1139 -65.89 -20.90 -120.49
N SER A 1140 -65.18 -20.21 -119.41
CA SER A 1140 -63.99 -19.27 -118.76
C SER A 1140 -63.88 -19.15 -117.07
N ALA A 1141 -63.16 -18.47 -115.99
CA ALA A 1141 -62.04 -17.47 -115.36
C ALA A 1141 -61.73 -17.52 -113.68
N LEU A 1142 -61.01 -16.84 -112.60
CA LEU A 1142 -60.07 -15.67 -111.96
C LEU A 1142 -59.49 -15.88 -110.36
N SER A 1143 -58.78 -15.21 -109.28
CA SER A 1143 -58.00 -13.98 -108.55
C SER A 1143 -57.25 -14.24 -107.04
N LEU A 1144 -56.53 -13.58 -105.95
CA LEU A 1144 -55.77 -12.35 -105.21
C LEU A 1144 -54.95 -12.64 -103.74
N VAL A 1145 -54.25 -12.00 -102.64
CA VAL A 1145 -53.58 -10.72 -101.88
C VAL A 1145 -52.69 -10.85 -100.42
N VAL A 1146 -51.83 -9.90 -99.72
CA VAL A 1146 -51.01 -9.93 -98.29
C VAL A 1146 -50.32 -8.55 -97.55
N LEU A 1147 -49.47 -8.13 -96.43
CA LEU A 1147 -48.40 -8.38 -95.22
C LEU A 1147 -48.18 -7.24 -93.97
N VAL A 1148 -47.27 -6.82 -92.90
CA VAL A 1148 -45.87 -6.87 -92.03
C VAL A 1148 -45.75 -6.00 -90.57
N CYS A 1149 -44.81 -5.55 -89.53
CA CYS A 1149 -43.35 -5.40 -88.81
C CYS A 1149 -43.23 -4.76 -87.22
N ALA A 1150 -42.27 -4.29 -86.22
CA ALA A 1150 -40.77 -4.07 -85.61
C ALA A 1150 -40.41 -3.41 -84.03
N ALA A 1151 -39.15 -3.23 -83.31
CA ALA A 1151 -38.78 -2.67 -81.81
C ALA A 1151 -37.29 -2.11 -81.13
N VAL A 1152 -36.91 -1.85 -79.74
CA VAL A 1152 -35.70 -0.99 -79.00
C VAL A 1152 -34.99 -1.17 -77.43
N ALA A 1153 -33.95 -0.39 -76.78
CA ALA A 1153 -33.07 -0.49 -75.40
C ALA A 1153 -32.44 0.84 -74.51
N ILE A 1154 -31.48 1.17 -73.44
CA ILE A 1154 -30.25 0.78 -72.43
C ILE A 1154 -29.51 1.83 -71.25
N VAL A 1155 -28.58 1.51 -70.17
CA VAL A 1155 -27.44 2.19 -69.19
C VAL A 1155 -27.35 2.59 -67.57
N ARG A 1156 -26.14 2.44 -66.84
CA ARG A 1156 -25.58 2.49 -65.36
C ARG A 1156 -25.41 3.77 -64.41
N LYS A 1157 -25.25 3.62 -63.03
CA LYS A 1157 -24.00 3.80 -62.13
C LYS A 1157 -24.18 3.70 -60.56
N LYS A 1158 -23.10 3.35 -59.80
CA LYS A 1158 -22.92 3.15 -58.31
C LYS A 1158 -23.26 4.32 -57.34
N VAL A 1159 -23.62 3.97 -56.09
CA VAL A 1159 -23.04 4.49 -54.80
C VAL A 1159 -22.74 3.27 -53.88
N ARG A 1160 -22.04 3.47 -52.75
CA ARG A 1160 -21.80 2.48 -51.67
C ARG A 1160 -23.10 2.04 -51.00
#